data_AF-A0A2D6AS25-F1
#
_entry.id   AF-A0A2D6AS25-F1
#
_cell.length_a   1.000
_cell.length_b   1.000
_cell.length_c   1.000
_cell.angle_alpha   90.00
_cell.angle_beta   90.00
_cell.angle_gamma   90.00
#
_symmetry.space_group_name_H-M   'P 1'
#
loop_
_entity.id
_entity.type
_entity.pdbx_description
1 polymer ?
#
loop_
_entity_poly.entity_id
_entity_poly.type
_entity_poly.pdbx_seq_one_letter_code
_entity_poly.pdbx_strand_id
1 'polypeptide(L)'
;MRTLYLLLMALLINVSVQAQCNSSDIFAVDDANAYCFEVVDNVRYIYSNNYPDHSDDYDQDFFTLVAGDYEYYMCAYPEEAEDFTPLYEETETTVGCEYNYEFGVSINGVRYDPNSAVTFVNEDGSNNIEWHVEATSTENSIGVSMGQLNGGHLNASGIYHYHAVPEDYFVNDLGIDGSDHSPIVGYAADGFPIYYKYVYTDEEDSLSSITIASSGYSLKSGDRPGDGLTAPDQSYDGNYYEDYEYSSASTILDECNGRYGVTPDYPYGTYYYVITDEYPYIPRCFKGTHVDNSFRVGPTASCSISSTTTSSSCASEVTGCMDPFSDNYNASANVDDGSCSYSTITWSGSWSNGSGPGDGNHVTISSDYDFSTDSKFSCDNLTISSGVTLTVDSEEALVIYGNLTNSGSLVVESGGSLITYDGTTFSGNDVTIKRTTRYADGKYSFVGTPVNQTSSITGSDLGSVVYKYNETTAYGGDQGLSRWESASSDELVPGKGYAQAFQQDLTFTGTPNNGTITLTGTFTDRTNDNVEGWVLVANPYPSAISVSRFLNENDHLTGAVYFWDDNNSQSARGSNADYIVANAIATTQNSQAGNEDRYNYHIGSGQGFFVKLSSDANLDVVFTEDMRVSDSNSDDNFYRIAGTKNIPLLRINLMNDDGLFKQSVVGFVSGVSDKQINQQYDANAINSESEDALYTIKVDQAFAIQAVQSEVESIALGMNIKESGSYQLDLQWENMEALPFQLKDNLTGELIELTNPYTFTSESGKFIDRFTLQRISRVLSEESLGSEMIYEADNTLFVRYSDQQNRTVTIFDLSGQVLMKTHVIGSQEVNLSGLRRGVYLVSDGSIRKRIVVD
;
A
#
# COMPACT_ATOMS: atom_id res chain seq x y z
N MET A 1 40.71 25.68 3.84
CA MET A 1 41.49 24.43 3.98
C MET A 1 40.56 23.35 4.49
N ARG A 2 39.82 22.69 3.58
CA ARG A 2 39.15 21.41 3.78
C ARG A 2 39.15 20.75 2.40
N THR A 3 39.62 19.53 2.35
CA THR A 3 40.06 18.83 1.15
C THR A 3 38.91 17.99 0.60
N LEU A 4 38.76 18.12 -0.71
CA LEU A 4 37.93 17.37 -1.65
C LEU A 4 38.13 15.84 -1.49
N TYR A 5 37.05 15.06 -1.46
CA TYR A 5 37.04 13.67 -1.94
C TYR A 5 35.81 13.49 -2.82
N LEU A 6 36.06 13.39 -4.13
CA LEU A 6 35.14 12.83 -5.11
C LEU A 6 35.03 11.32 -4.85
N LEU A 7 33.81 10.78 -4.77
CA LEU A 7 33.57 9.37 -5.04
C LEU A 7 33.40 9.21 -6.55
N LEU A 8 34.35 8.53 -7.19
CA LEU A 8 34.29 8.10 -8.57
C LEU A 8 33.73 6.67 -8.55
N MET A 9 32.55 6.46 -9.12
CA MET A 9 32.08 5.11 -9.51
C MET A 9 33.07 4.56 -10.54
N ALA A 10 33.81 3.53 -10.15
CA ALA A 10 34.60 2.69 -11.04
C ALA A 10 34.12 1.26 -10.81
N LEU A 11 33.50 0.72 -11.86
CA LEU A 11 33.15 -0.69 -12.01
C LEU A 11 34.42 -1.53 -11.83
N LEU A 12 34.63 -2.04 -10.62
CA LEU A 12 35.59 -3.08 -10.32
C LEU A 12 34.76 -4.32 -10.00
N ILE A 13 34.87 -5.33 -10.87
CA ILE A 13 34.50 -6.71 -10.56
C ILE A 13 35.41 -7.13 -9.40
N ASN A 14 34.98 -6.84 -8.18
CA ASN A 14 35.48 -7.52 -7.00
C ASN A 14 34.78 -8.87 -7.00
N VAL A 15 35.54 -9.92 -7.33
CA VAL A 15 35.23 -11.24 -6.77
C VAL A 15 35.44 -11.07 -5.26
N SER A 16 34.39 -10.67 -4.56
CA SER A 16 34.35 -10.78 -3.11
C SER A 16 34.45 -12.26 -2.81
N VAL A 17 35.56 -12.66 -2.20
CA VAL A 17 35.53 -13.88 -1.39
C VAL A 17 34.53 -13.55 -0.29
N GLN A 18 33.30 -14.05 -0.44
CA GLN A 18 32.26 -13.93 0.58
C GLN A 18 32.88 -14.44 1.88
N ALA A 19 32.98 -13.57 2.88
CA ALA A 19 33.54 -13.97 4.16
C ALA A 19 32.64 -15.07 4.71
N GLN A 20 33.16 -16.29 4.81
CA GLN A 20 32.45 -17.44 5.37
C GLN A 20 31.96 -17.09 6.78
N CYS A 21 30.73 -17.47 7.11
CA CYS A 21 30.18 -17.20 8.43
C CYS A 21 31.05 -17.83 9.51
N ASN A 22 31.40 -17.05 10.54
CA ASN A 22 32.04 -17.58 11.74
C ASN A 22 31.01 -17.63 12.87
N SER A 23 30.36 -18.78 13.03
CA SER A 23 29.33 -18.96 14.06
C SER A 23 29.82 -18.66 15.47
N SER A 24 31.11 -18.90 15.76
CA SER A 24 31.68 -18.57 17.07
C SER A 24 31.76 -17.07 17.37
N ASP A 25 31.86 -16.22 16.34
CA ASP A 25 31.81 -14.76 16.52
C ASP A 25 30.37 -14.30 16.74
N ILE A 26 29.39 -14.93 16.08
CA ILE A 26 27.96 -14.66 16.25
C ILE A 26 27.49 -15.02 17.67
N PHE A 27 27.81 -16.24 18.11
CA PHE A 27 27.41 -16.76 19.43
C PHE A 27 28.15 -16.10 20.60
N ALA A 28 29.25 -15.37 20.31
CA ALA A 28 29.95 -14.59 21.33
C ALA A 28 29.25 -13.26 21.67
N VAL A 29 28.26 -12.83 20.89
CA VAL A 29 27.48 -11.62 21.13
C VAL A 29 26.24 -11.97 21.96
N ASP A 30 26.17 -11.48 23.21
CA ASP A 30 25.10 -11.81 24.17
C ASP A 30 24.18 -10.64 24.53
N ASP A 31 24.46 -9.44 24.03
CA ASP A 31 23.76 -8.19 24.37
C ASP A 31 23.29 -7.35 23.16
N ALA A 32 23.44 -7.87 21.94
CA ALA A 32 23.03 -7.23 20.70
C ALA A 32 22.70 -8.26 19.62
N ASN A 33 21.99 -7.84 18.57
CA ASN A 33 21.71 -8.67 17.39
C ASN A 33 23.00 -9.10 16.67
N ALA A 34 23.10 -10.39 16.38
CA ALA A 34 24.16 -10.95 15.54
C ALA A 34 23.62 -12.15 14.76
N TYR A 35 23.79 -12.13 13.44
CA TYR A 35 23.42 -13.23 12.55
C TYR A 35 24.31 -13.27 11.32
N CYS A 36 24.28 -14.38 10.58
CA CYS A 36 24.97 -14.55 9.32
C CYS A 36 24.27 -15.60 8.44
N PHE A 37 24.11 -15.26 7.15
CA PHE A 37 23.61 -16.15 6.12
C PHE A 37 24.75 -16.53 5.18
N GLU A 38 24.91 -17.82 4.88
CA GLU A 38 25.83 -18.29 3.83
C GLU A 38 25.22 -19.44 3.04
N VAL A 39 25.64 -19.61 1.79
CA VAL A 39 25.29 -20.77 0.97
C VAL A 39 26.55 -21.59 0.73
N VAL A 40 26.52 -22.86 1.14
CA VAL A 40 27.62 -23.81 0.92
C VAL A 40 27.02 -25.12 0.40
N ASP A 41 27.54 -25.63 -0.72
CA ASP A 41 27.10 -26.91 -1.33
C ASP A 41 25.56 -27.04 -1.47
N ASN A 42 24.89 -25.97 -1.94
CA ASN A 42 23.42 -25.87 -2.15
C ASN A 42 22.56 -25.79 -0.88
N VAL A 43 23.18 -25.63 0.28
CA VAL A 43 22.49 -25.44 1.56
C VAL A 43 22.68 -24.00 2.02
N ARG A 44 21.59 -23.34 2.38
CA ARG A 44 21.60 -22.05 3.06
C ARG A 44 21.71 -22.29 4.57
N TYR A 45 22.80 -21.81 5.14
CA TYR A 45 23.09 -21.82 6.57
C TYR A 45 22.71 -20.46 7.15
N ILE A 46 22.02 -20.48 8.28
CA ILE A 46 21.77 -19.28 9.08
C ILE A 46 22.29 -19.54 10.49
N TYR A 47 23.26 -18.73 10.89
CA TYR A 47 23.72 -18.68 12.28
C TYR A 47 23.12 -17.43 12.90
N SER A 48 22.43 -17.58 14.01
CA SER A 48 21.77 -16.45 14.67
C SER A 48 21.91 -16.57 16.18
N ASN A 49 22.13 -15.44 16.83
CA ASN A 49 21.96 -15.35 18.28
C ASN A 49 20.50 -15.06 18.71
N ASN A 50 19.62 -14.84 17.73
CA ASN A 50 18.18 -14.58 17.87
C ASN A 50 17.87 -13.39 18.81
N TYR A 51 18.83 -12.47 18.97
CA TYR A 51 18.64 -11.24 19.74
C TYR A 51 18.02 -10.20 18.79
N PRO A 52 16.86 -9.59 19.07
CA PRO A 52 16.23 -8.64 18.16
C PRO A 52 17.07 -7.35 17.99
N ASP A 53 17.08 -6.79 16.78
CA ASP A 53 17.71 -5.51 16.45
C ASP A 53 16.78 -4.29 16.64
N HIS A 54 15.52 -4.54 16.95
CA HIS A 54 14.46 -3.57 17.22
C HIS A 54 13.97 -3.74 18.67
N SER A 55 13.24 -2.73 19.15
CA SER A 55 12.56 -2.79 20.44
C SER A 55 11.10 -3.20 20.27
N ASP A 56 10.53 -3.83 21.27
CA ASP A 56 9.12 -4.18 21.27
C ASP A 56 8.50 -3.90 22.65
N ASP A 57 7.23 -3.50 22.67
CA ASP A 57 6.52 -3.12 23.90
C ASP A 57 5.71 -4.32 24.41
N TYR A 58 6.43 -5.31 24.98
CA TYR A 58 5.82 -6.47 25.63
C TYR A 58 5.91 -6.33 27.16
N ASP A 59 4.80 -6.54 27.87
CA ASP A 59 4.71 -6.42 29.33
C ASP A 59 4.94 -7.79 30.00
N GLN A 60 6.20 -8.16 30.24
CA GLN A 60 6.54 -9.37 30.99
C GLN A 60 7.60 -9.12 32.07
N ASP A 61 7.15 -8.85 33.30
CA ASP A 61 8.00 -8.69 34.50
C ASP A 61 8.87 -9.92 34.86
N PHE A 62 8.64 -11.08 34.22
CA PHE A 62 9.17 -12.38 34.66
C PHE A 62 10.29 -12.96 33.80
N PHE A 63 10.38 -12.60 32.52
CA PHE A 63 11.39 -13.15 31.60
C PHE A 63 12.39 -12.07 31.20
N THR A 64 13.66 -12.46 31.12
CA THR A 64 14.75 -11.57 30.66
C THR A 64 15.13 -12.02 29.27
N LEU A 65 15.32 -11.09 28.34
CA LEU A 65 15.83 -11.39 27.01
C LEU A 65 17.21 -12.04 27.10
N VAL A 66 17.41 -13.12 26.35
CA VAL A 66 18.67 -13.89 26.31
C VAL A 66 19.03 -14.23 24.86
N ALA A 67 20.30 -14.04 24.49
CA ALA A 67 20.87 -14.55 23.25
C ALA A 67 21.05 -16.08 23.30
N GLY A 68 20.91 -16.77 22.17
CA GLY A 68 21.16 -18.22 22.07
C GLY A 68 22.13 -18.58 20.95
N ASP A 69 22.33 -19.88 20.75
CA ASP A 69 23.21 -20.42 19.70
C ASP A 69 22.33 -21.20 18.70
N TYR A 70 21.79 -20.51 17.69
CA TYR A 70 20.88 -21.11 16.72
C TYR A 70 21.56 -21.33 15.37
N GLU A 71 21.42 -22.56 14.86
CA GLU A 71 21.88 -22.97 13.54
C GLU A 71 20.69 -23.52 12.75
N TYR A 72 20.38 -22.87 11.63
CA TYR A 72 19.33 -23.28 10.71
C TYR A 72 19.92 -23.69 9.37
N TYR A 73 19.30 -24.70 8.76
CA TYR A 73 19.69 -25.22 7.46
C TYR A 73 18.44 -25.34 6.58
N MET A 74 18.55 -24.95 5.32
CA MET A 74 17.50 -25.15 4.32
C MET A 74 18.12 -25.26 2.94
N CYS A 75 17.37 -25.78 1.97
CA CYS A 75 17.84 -25.79 0.60
C CYS A 75 17.96 -24.34 0.08
N ALA A 76 19.09 -24.01 -0.52
CA ALA A 76 19.28 -22.69 -1.15
C ALA A 76 18.41 -22.54 -2.41
N TYR A 77 18.15 -23.67 -3.07
CA TYR A 77 17.32 -23.81 -4.27
C TYR A 77 16.17 -24.78 -3.96
N PRO A 78 15.08 -24.31 -3.32
CA PRO A 78 13.93 -25.15 -3.00
C PRO A 78 13.18 -25.57 -4.27
N GLU A 79 12.54 -26.74 -4.22
CA GLU A 79 11.64 -27.23 -5.27
C GLU A 79 10.22 -27.31 -4.72
N GLU A 80 9.23 -26.95 -5.52
CA GLU A 80 7.81 -27.04 -5.14
C GLU A 80 7.34 -28.50 -5.01
N ALA A 81 6.63 -28.79 -3.93
CA ALA A 81 5.90 -30.03 -3.71
C ALA A 81 4.50 -29.96 -4.33
N GLU A 82 3.95 -31.12 -4.68
CA GLU A 82 2.57 -31.23 -5.16
C GLU A 82 1.57 -30.82 -4.06
N ASP A 83 1.82 -31.22 -2.82
CA ASP A 83 0.98 -30.98 -1.65
C ASP A 83 1.69 -30.08 -0.63
N PHE A 84 0.91 -29.31 0.13
CA PHE A 84 1.45 -28.51 1.24
C PHE A 84 1.80 -29.38 2.45
N THR A 85 2.86 -29.00 3.16
CA THR A 85 3.25 -29.61 4.44
C THR A 85 2.78 -28.70 5.58
N PRO A 86 1.89 -29.14 6.49
CA PRO A 86 1.43 -28.34 7.61
C PRO A 86 2.56 -28.07 8.61
N LEU A 87 2.47 -26.96 9.35
CA LEU A 87 3.39 -26.67 10.46
C LEU A 87 3.24 -27.64 11.65
N TYR A 88 2.10 -28.34 11.73
CA TYR A 88 1.78 -29.36 12.74
C TYR A 88 1.70 -30.75 12.12
N GLU A 89 2.32 -31.73 12.78
CA GLU A 89 2.22 -33.15 12.41
C GLU A 89 1.21 -33.88 13.31
N GLU A 90 0.46 -34.86 12.76
CA GLU A 90 -0.50 -35.65 13.55
C GLU A 90 0.16 -36.75 14.41
N THR A 91 1.42 -37.11 14.14
CA THR A 91 2.13 -38.22 14.82
C THR A 91 3.54 -37.83 15.21
N GLU A 92 3.94 -38.14 16.45
CA GLU A 92 5.27 -37.84 16.99
C GLU A 92 6.31 -38.54 16.12
N THR A 93 7.37 -37.82 15.78
CA THR A 93 8.50 -38.48 15.14
C THR A 93 9.04 -39.55 16.10
N THR A 94 9.48 -40.70 15.57
CA THR A 94 10.09 -41.78 16.38
C THR A 94 11.36 -41.37 17.15
N VAL A 95 11.73 -40.09 17.11
CA VAL A 95 12.94 -39.47 17.65
C VAL A 95 12.65 -38.54 18.85
N GLY A 96 11.38 -38.30 19.21
CA GLY A 96 11.02 -37.54 20.42
C GLY A 96 11.07 -36.01 20.26
N CYS A 97 10.76 -35.49 19.07
CA CYS A 97 10.53 -34.06 18.82
C CYS A 97 9.06 -33.70 19.06
N GLU A 98 8.78 -32.41 19.31
CA GLU A 98 7.39 -31.93 19.28
C GLU A 98 6.84 -31.96 17.85
N TYR A 99 5.53 -31.86 17.75
CA TYR A 99 4.76 -31.96 16.51
C TYR A 99 4.86 -30.71 15.62
N ASN A 100 5.72 -29.74 15.94
CA ASN A 100 5.64 -28.37 15.43
C ASN A 100 6.95 -27.91 14.79
N TYR A 101 6.83 -27.11 13.72
CA TYR A 101 7.92 -26.36 13.12
C TYR A 101 7.80 -24.86 13.43
N GLU A 102 8.96 -24.22 13.61
CA GLU A 102 9.14 -22.79 13.34
C GLU A 102 8.96 -22.57 11.82
N PHE A 103 8.27 -21.50 11.42
CA PHE A 103 8.01 -21.25 9.99
C PHE A 103 9.28 -20.88 9.24
N GLY A 104 10.14 -20.06 9.83
CA GLY A 104 11.29 -19.51 9.12
C GLY A 104 12.12 -18.59 9.99
N VAL A 105 13.09 -17.93 9.38
CA VAL A 105 13.96 -16.94 10.03
C VAL A 105 13.92 -15.63 9.25
N SER A 106 13.68 -14.54 9.97
CA SER A 106 13.72 -13.18 9.45
C SER A 106 15.14 -12.80 9.04
N ILE A 107 15.28 -11.81 8.16
CA ILE A 107 16.61 -11.31 7.74
C ILE A 107 17.40 -10.67 8.88
N ASN A 108 16.79 -10.34 10.03
CA ASN A 108 17.53 -9.98 11.26
C ASN A 108 17.93 -11.19 12.13
N GLY A 109 17.69 -12.42 11.67
CA GLY A 109 18.00 -13.62 12.43
C GLY A 109 16.99 -13.98 13.54
N VAL A 110 15.90 -13.22 13.72
CA VAL A 110 14.81 -13.60 14.63
C VAL A 110 13.89 -14.60 13.95
N ARG A 111 13.52 -15.66 14.66
CA ARG A 111 12.62 -16.70 14.15
C ARG A 111 11.16 -16.25 14.02
N TYR A 112 10.53 -16.73 12.96
CA TYR A 112 9.08 -16.72 12.76
C TYR A 112 8.51 -18.01 13.35
N ASP A 113 7.83 -17.88 14.48
CA ASP A 113 7.20 -19.00 15.17
C ASP A 113 5.73 -18.65 15.38
N PRO A 114 4.87 -18.82 14.36
CA PRO A 114 3.48 -18.37 14.46
C PRO A 114 2.67 -19.19 15.47
N ASN A 115 3.21 -20.32 15.92
CA ASN A 115 2.51 -21.33 16.69
C ASN A 115 2.59 -21.07 18.20
N SER A 116 1.47 -21.10 18.91
CA SER A 116 1.44 -20.87 20.37
C SER A 116 1.95 -22.06 21.21
N ALA A 117 2.10 -23.25 20.61
CA ALA A 117 2.26 -24.54 21.31
C ALA A 117 1.19 -24.84 22.39
N VAL A 118 0.09 -24.07 22.40
CA VAL A 118 -1.04 -24.21 23.33
C VAL A 118 -2.26 -24.71 22.58
N THR A 119 -3.03 -25.52 23.27
CA THR A 119 -4.14 -26.31 22.74
C THR A 119 -5.29 -26.24 23.74
N PHE A 120 -6.53 -26.47 23.28
CA PHE A 120 -7.67 -26.54 24.18
C PHE A 120 -7.44 -27.63 25.24
N VAL A 121 -7.69 -27.31 26.51
CA VAL A 121 -7.52 -28.26 27.63
C VAL A 121 -8.87 -28.87 27.99
N ASN A 122 -8.98 -30.19 27.86
CA ASN A 122 -10.17 -30.95 28.21
C ASN A 122 -10.47 -30.88 29.72
N GLU A 123 -11.70 -31.21 30.13
CA GLU A 123 -12.11 -31.22 31.55
C GLU A 123 -11.23 -32.16 32.41
N ASP A 124 -10.68 -33.22 31.82
CA ASP A 124 -9.77 -34.16 32.50
C ASP A 124 -8.31 -33.67 32.57
N GLY A 125 -8.02 -32.51 32.01
CA GLY A 125 -6.69 -31.89 31.97
C GLY A 125 -5.80 -32.37 30.81
N SER A 126 -6.30 -33.19 29.90
CA SER A 126 -5.58 -33.55 28.67
C SER A 126 -5.68 -32.45 27.61
N ASN A 127 -4.64 -32.30 26.79
CA ASN A 127 -4.63 -31.37 25.67
C ASN A 127 -5.40 -31.96 24.47
N ASN A 128 -6.28 -31.18 23.86
CA ASN A 128 -6.93 -31.49 22.59
C ASN A 128 -6.15 -30.86 21.44
N ILE A 129 -5.43 -31.69 20.69
CA ILE A 129 -4.58 -31.29 19.56
C ILE A 129 -5.38 -31.00 18.27
N GLU A 130 -6.70 -31.08 18.29
CA GLU A 130 -7.54 -30.64 17.17
C GLU A 130 -7.92 -29.16 17.26
N TRP A 131 -7.62 -28.49 18.38
CA TRP A 131 -7.96 -27.09 18.63
C TRP A 131 -6.76 -26.34 19.19
N HIS A 132 -6.08 -25.60 18.31
CA HIS A 132 -4.85 -24.90 18.60
C HIS A 132 -5.13 -23.44 18.92
N VAL A 133 -4.61 -22.94 20.04
CA VAL A 133 -4.84 -21.56 20.46
C VAL A 133 -4.06 -20.61 19.56
N GLU A 134 -4.72 -19.56 19.06
CA GLU A 134 -4.09 -18.51 18.26
C GLU A 134 -3.25 -17.58 19.14
N ALA A 135 -1.93 -17.55 18.93
CA ALA A 135 -1.02 -16.76 19.77
C ALA A 135 -1.39 -15.27 19.83
N THR A 136 -1.94 -14.74 18.74
CA THR A 136 -2.35 -13.34 18.62
C THR A 136 -3.73 -13.02 19.21
N SER A 137 -4.49 -14.03 19.68
CA SER A 137 -5.82 -13.79 20.24
C SER A 137 -5.74 -12.99 21.56
N THR A 138 -6.52 -11.91 21.63
CA THR A 138 -6.54 -11.00 22.80
C THR A 138 -7.17 -11.61 24.05
N GLU A 139 -7.79 -12.78 23.95
CA GLU A 139 -8.45 -13.45 25.07
C GLU A 139 -7.57 -14.49 25.76
N ASN A 140 -6.39 -14.77 25.21
CA ASN A 140 -5.45 -15.72 25.80
C ASN A 140 -4.21 -15.03 26.42
N SER A 141 -3.50 -15.78 27.28
CA SER A 141 -2.36 -15.25 28.03
C SER A 141 -1.14 -14.87 27.18
N ILE A 142 -1.03 -15.40 25.96
CA ILE A 142 0.06 -15.08 25.03
C ILE A 142 -0.25 -13.74 24.37
N GLY A 143 -1.43 -13.61 23.75
CA GLY A 143 -1.87 -12.40 23.06
C GLY A 143 -1.82 -11.14 23.91
N VAL A 144 -2.22 -11.22 25.18
CA VAL A 144 -2.12 -10.08 26.13
C VAL A 144 -0.69 -9.65 26.44
N SER A 145 0.29 -10.50 26.16
CA SER A 145 1.71 -10.26 26.41
C SER A 145 2.52 -10.02 25.13
N MET A 146 1.83 -10.00 23.98
CA MET A 146 2.43 -9.69 22.68
C MET A 146 2.79 -8.22 22.58
N GLY A 147 3.94 -7.96 21.97
CA GLY A 147 4.33 -6.62 21.58
C GLY A 147 3.39 -6.03 20.54
N GLN A 148 2.94 -4.80 20.77
CA GLN A 148 1.95 -4.14 19.91
C GLN A 148 2.54 -3.68 18.57
N LEU A 149 3.87 -3.49 18.50
CA LEU A 149 4.53 -2.90 17.33
C LEU A 149 5.11 -3.96 16.41
N ASN A 150 5.67 -5.04 16.99
CA ASN A 150 6.40 -6.04 16.22
C ASN A 150 5.83 -7.45 16.31
N GLY A 151 4.68 -7.63 16.97
CA GLY A 151 3.96 -8.91 16.92
C GLY A 151 4.75 -10.08 17.52
N GLY A 152 5.70 -9.81 18.41
CA GLY A 152 6.56 -10.80 19.05
C GLY A 152 6.52 -10.75 20.58
N HIS A 153 7.10 -11.75 21.24
CA HIS A 153 7.26 -11.78 22.70
C HIS A 153 8.39 -12.70 23.15
N LEU A 154 8.68 -12.69 24.45
CA LEU A 154 9.62 -13.63 25.08
C LEU A 154 8.90 -14.88 25.56
N ASN A 155 9.43 -16.06 25.20
CA ASN A 155 9.01 -17.30 25.87
C ASN A 155 9.60 -17.42 27.28
N ALA A 156 9.23 -18.48 28.01
CA ALA A 156 9.68 -18.72 29.37
C ALA A 156 11.20 -18.91 29.55
N SER A 157 11.94 -19.10 28.45
CA SER A 157 13.40 -19.19 28.43
C SER A 157 14.07 -17.86 28.09
N GLY A 158 13.31 -16.78 27.87
CA GLY A 158 13.84 -15.47 27.52
C GLY A 158 14.14 -15.28 26.03
N ILE A 159 13.62 -16.17 25.17
CA ILE A 159 13.91 -16.14 23.73
C ILE A 159 12.80 -15.36 23.00
N TYR A 160 13.17 -14.31 22.29
CA TYR A 160 12.26 -13.51 21.48
C TYR A 160 11.88 -14.24 20.17
N HIS A 161 10.65 -14.07 19.71
CA HIS A 161 10.15 -14.66 18.46
C HIS A 161 8.88 -13.94 18.00
N TYR A 162 8.61 -14.00 16.70
CA TYR A 162 7.44 -13.39 16.09
C TYR A 162 6.29 -14.40 15.96
N HIS A 163 5.11 -14.00 16.45
CA HIS A 163 3.85 -14.69 16.14
C HIS A 163 3.03 -13.97 15.05
N ALA A 164 3.23 -12.66 14.89
CA ALA A 164 2.60 -11.81 13.89
C ALA A 164 3.63 -11.01 13.09
N VAL A 165 3.15 -10.14 12.19
CA VAL A 165 4.01 -9.25 11.40
C VAL A 165 4.82 -8.31 12.30
N PRO A 166 6.15 -8.20 12.11
CA PRO A 166 6.95 -7.19 12.77
C PRO A 166 6.82 -5.84 12.06
N GLU A 167 5.65 -5.23 12.16
CA GLU A 167 5.23 -4.07 11.34
C GLU A 167 6.17 -2.88 11.50
N ASP A 168 6.50 -2.50 12.73
CA ASP A 168 7.40 -1.36 13.01
C ASP A 168 8.80 -1.60 12.41
N TYR A 169 9.36 -2.81 12.59
CA TYR A 169 10.63 -3.19 11.99
C TYR A 169 10.59 -3.16 10.46
N PHE A 170 9.55 -3.72 9.84
CA PHE A 170 9.42 -3.73 8.38
C PHE A 170 9.26 -2.32 7.80
N VAL A 171 8.45 -1.47 8.43
CA VAL A 171 8.17 -0.14 7.90
C VAL A 171 9.30 0.84 8.21
N ASN A 172 9.78 0.87 9.46
CA ASN A 172 10.69 1.92 9.92
C ASN A 172 12.17 1.55 9.81
N ASP A 173 12.54 0.29 9.99
CA ASP A 173 13.95 -0.15 9.88
C ASP A 173 14.28 -0.63 8.47
N LEU A 174 13.38 -1.36 7.81
CA LEU A 174 13.57 -1.83 6.42
C LEU A 174 13.03 -0.87 5.36
N GLY A 175 12.25 0.14 5.74
CA GLY A 175 11.74 1.14 4.81
C GLY A 175 10.67 0.61 3.85
N ILE A 176 9.92 -0.43 4.24
CA ILE A 176 8.91 -1.06 3.38
C ILE A 176 7.60 -0.25 3.47
N ASP A 177 7.41 0.71 2.56
CA ASP A 177 6.27 1.64 2.54
C ASP A 177 5.23 1.37 1.43
N GLY A 178 5.50 0.39 0.57
CA GLY A 178 4.67 0.03 -0.58
C GLY A 178 4.90 0.84 -1.86
N SER A 179 5.97 1.62 -1.96
CA SER A 179 6.39 2.26 -3.22
C SER A 179 6.86 1.24 -4.27
N ASP A 180 7.41 0.13 -3.78
CA ASP A 180 8.05 -0.93 -4.56
C ASP A 180 7.66 -2.31 -4.03
N HIS A 181 8.04 -3.35 -4.78
CA HIS A 181 7.90 -4.73 -4.31
C HIS A 181 8.71 -4.90 -3.03
N SER A 182 8.16 -5.59 -2.04
CA SER A 182 8.85 -5.85 -0.77
C SER A 182 10.21 -6.51 -1.05
N PRO A 183 11.27 -6.19 -0.30
CA PRO A 183 12.49 -6.98 -0.29
C PRO A 183 12.25 -8.32 0.41
N ILE A 184 13.18 -9.26 0.28
CA ILE A 184 13.17 -10.50 1.09
C ILE A 184 13.27 -10.11 2.57
N VAL A 185 12.27 -10.51 3.35
CA VAL A 185 12.20 -10.30 4.82
C VAL A 185 12.53 -11.56 5.62
N GLY A 186 12.75 -12.69 4.95
CA GLY A 186 13.23 -13.91 5.58
C GLY A 186 13.25 -15.11 4.63
N TYR A 187 13.56 -16.28 5.18
CA TYR A 187 13.46 -17.54 4.47
C TYR A 187 12.70 -18.57 5.31
N ALA A 188 11.79 -19.30 4.66
CA ALA A 188 11.01 -20.36 5.28
C ALA A 188 11.87 -21.61 5.50
N ALA A 189 11.42 -22.49 6.41
CA ALA A 189 12.10 -23.74 6.75
C ALA A 189 12.28 -24.70 5.54
N ASP A 190 11.49 -24.50 4.49
CA ASP A 190 11.57 -25.24 3.24
C ASP A 190 12.48 -24.60 2.18
N GLY A 191 13.04 -23.42 2.48
CA GLY A 191 14.04 -22.71 1.69
C GLY A 191 13.49 -21.59 0.81
N PHE A 192 12.17 -21.46 0.65
CA PHE A 192 11.58 -20.38 -0.15
C PHE A 192 11.71 -19.01 0.52
N PRO A 193 11.85 -17.93 -0.26
CA PRO A 193 11.92 -16.57 0.28
C PRO A 193 10.57 -16.13 0.85
N ILE A 194 10.64 -15.27 1.85
CA ILE A 194 9.49 -14.62 2.49
C ILE A 194 9.56 -13.13 2.15
N TYR A 195 8.45 -12.58 1.68
CA TYR A 195 8.25 -11.15 1.40
C TYR A 195 7.16 -10.58 2.32
N TYR A 196 7.11 -9.26 2.45
CA TYR A 196 5.95 -8.58 3.03
C TYR A 196 4.85 -8.37 1.97
N LYS A 197 3.72 -7.77 2.36
CA LYS A 197 2.47 -7.71 1.59
C LYS A 197 2.54 -6.99 0.24
N TYR A 198 3.55 -6.18 -0.03
CA TYR A 198 3.65 -5.42 -1.28
C TYR A 198 4.29 -6.26 -2.38
N VAL A 199 3.51 -6.59 -3.42
CA VAL A 199 3.90 -7.48 -4.51
C VAL A 199 3.50 -6.89 -5.87
N TYR A 200 4.05 -7.43 -6.96
CA TYR A 200 3.63 -7.04 -8.31
C TYR A 200 2.18 -7.45 -8.57
N THR A 201 1.44 -6.56 -9.23
CA THR A 201 0.04 -6.79 -9.61
C THR A 201 -0.07 -7.88 -10.67
N ASP A 202 0.84 -7.87 -11.65
CA ASP A 202 1.00 -8.94 -12.62
C ASP A 202 2.17 -9.85 -12.18
N GLU A 203 1.91 -11.15 -12.13
CA GLU A 203 2.86 -12.15 -11.64
C GLU A 203 3.96 -12.48 -12.65
N GLU A 204 3.78 -12.06 -13.90
CA GLU A 204 4.72 -12.26 -15.00
C GLU A 204 5.47 -10.97 -15.40
N ASP A 205 5.11 -9.81 -14.82
CA ASP A 205 5.67 -8.50 -15.21
C ASP A 205 6.20 -7.70 -14.01
N SER A 206 7.53 -7.62 -13.92
CA SER A 206 8.26 -6.86 -12.90
C SER A 206 8.16 -5.33 -13.05
N LEU A 207 7.59 -4.85 -14.16
CA LEU A 207 7.28 -3.43 -14.39
C LEU A 207 5.82 -3.10 -14.05
N SER A 208 5.01 -4.09 -13.69
CA SER A 208 3.63 -3.85 -13.28
C SER A 208 3.55 -3.04 -11.99
N SER A 209 2.40 -2.42 -11.77
CA SER A 209 2.14 -1.68 -10.53
C SER A 209 2.20 -2.57 -9.28
N ILE A 210 2.44 -1.98 -8.12
CA ILE A 210 2.47 -2.69 -6.84
C ILE A 210 1.05 -2.78 -6.26
N THR A 211 0.69 -3.96 -5.76
CA THR A 211 -0.55 -4.22 -5.03
C THR A 211 -0.26 -4.79 -3.64
N ILE A 212 -1.25 -4.71 -2.76
CA ILE A 212 -1.21 -5.30 -1.42
C ILE A 212 -1.82 -6.69 -1.50
N ALA A 213 -1.03 -7.73 -1.24
CA ALA A 213 -1.50 -9.08 -1.03
C ALA A 213 -2.14 -9.20 0.36
N SER A 214 -3.37 -9.71 0.40
CA SER A 214 -4.13 -9.96 1.64
C SER A 214 -4.33 -11.45 1.83
N SER A 215 -4.52 -11.91 3.06
CA SER A 215 -4.78 -13.33 3.35
C SER A 215 -6.11 -13.79 2.71
N GLY A 216 -6.15 -15.06 2.31
CA GLY A 216 -7.40 -15.70 1.87
C GLY A 216 -8.30 -16.20 3.00
N TYR A 217 -7.89 -16.04 4.25
CA TYR A 217 -8.59 -16.57 5.41
C TYR A 217 -9.58 -15.57 6.01
N SER A 218 -10.73 -16.09 6.44
CA SER A 218 -11.73 -15.32 7.16
C SER A 218 -12.27 -16.12 8.34
N LEU A 219 -12.78 -15.42 9.35
CA LEU A 219 -13.39 -16.05 10.51
C LEU A 219 -14.69 -16.73 10.11
N LYS A 220 -14.86 -18.00 10.48
CA LYS A 220 -16.11 -18.74 10.27
C LYS A 220 -17.26 -18.05 10.98
N SER A 221 -18.47 -18.24 10.46
CA SER A 221 -19.70 -17.75 11.12
C SER A 221 -20.37 -18.83 11.98
N GLY A 222 -21.05 -18.41 13.05
CA GLY A 222 -21.79 -19.30 13.94
C GLY A 222 -20.96 -19.79 15.13
N ASP A 223 -21.37 -20.94 15.69
CA ASP A 223 -20.75 -21.53 16.88
C ASP A 223 -19.89 -22.76 16.51
N ARG A 224 -18.81 -22.96 17.26
CA ARG A 224 -17.98 -24.16 17.26
C ARG A 224 -18.82 -25.39 17.65
N PRO A 225 -18.49 -26.58 17.10
CA PRO A 225 -19.28 -27.78 17.33
C PRO A 225 -19.05 -28.45 18.71
N GLY A 226 -18.12 -27.94 19.52
CA GLY A 226 -17.72 -28.55 20.79
C GLY A 226 -18.75 -28.41 21.92
N ASP A 227 -18.43 -29.02 23.06
CA ASP A 227 -19.26 -29.05 24.27
C ASP A 227 -18.67 -28.25 25.43
N GLY A 228 -17.56 -27.53 25.19
CA GLY A 228 -16.82 -26.77 26.19
C GLY A 228 -16.02 -27.65 27.18
N LEU A 229 -16.03 -28.98 27.02
CA LEU A 229 -15.36 -29.93 27.91
C LEU A 229 -14.33 -30.78 27.19
N THR A 230 -14.63 -31.22 25.97
CA THR A 230 -13.79 -32.07 25.12
C THR A 230 -13.36 -31.38 23.83
N ALA A 231 -13.99 -30.26 23.50
CA ALA A 231 -13.66 -29.33 22.43
C ALA A 231 -14.27 -27.97 22.76
N PRO A 232 -13.71 -26.84 22.27
CA PRO A 232 -14.26 -25.52 22.52
C PRO A 232 -15.67 -25.36 21.92
N ASP A 233 -16.54 -24.70 22.67
CA ASP A 233 -17.89 -24.30 22.24
C ASP A 233 -17.93 -22.79 21.94
N GLN A 234 -19.13 -22.22 21.83
CA GLN A 234 -19.39 -20.80 21.56
C GLN A 234 -18.98 -20.33 20.16
N SER A 235 -19.14 -19.04 19.88
CA SER A 235 -18.89 -18.43 18.58
C SER A 235 -17.45 -18.62 18.12
N TYR A 236 -17.25 -18.81 16.83
CA TYR A 236 -15.94 -18.60 16.22
C TYR A 236 -15.52 -17.15 16.47
N ASP A 237 -14.46 -16.94 17.25
CA ASP A 237 -14.02 -15.63 17.75
C ASP A 237 -12.54 -15.33 17.41
N GLY A 238 -11.84 -16.28 16.79
CA GLY A 238 -10.43 -16.17 16.40
C GLY A 238 -9.47 -16.68 17.46
N ASN A 239 -9.96 -17.24 18.57
CA ASN A 239 -9.13 -17.85 19.60
C ASN A 239 -8.43 -19.13 19.14
N TYR A 240 -8.90 -19.77 18.07
CA TYR A 240 -8.29 -20.98 17.54
C TYR A 240 -8.00 -20.88 16.05
N TYR A 241 -6.93 -21.55 15.58
CA TYR A 241 -6.63 -21.62 14.14
C TYR A 241 -7.80 -22.21 13.35
N GLU A 242 -8.47 -23.19 13.94
CA GLU A 242 -9.62 -23.88 13.37
C GLU A 242 -10.87 -22.99 13.28
N ASP A 243 -10.83 -21.77 13.81
CA ASP A 243 -11.91 -20.79 13.63
C ASP A 243 -11.92 -20.17 12.24
N TYR A 244 -10.83 -20.30 11.49
CA TYR A 244 -10.68 -19.67 10.18
C TYR A 244 -10.96 -20.64 9.04
N GLU A 245 -11.45 -20.10 7.92
CA GLU A 245 -11.61 -20.82 6.66
C GLU A 245 -10.98 -20.04 5.50
N TYR A 246 -10.32 -20.77 4.59
CA TYR A 246 -9.67 -20.22 3.41
C TYR A 246 -10.63 -20.14 2.22
N SER A 247 -10.50 -19.06 1.44
CA SER A 247 -11.19 -18.86 0.18
C SER A 247 -10.27 -18.20 -0.85
N SER A 248 -10.04 -18.88 -1.98
CA SER A 248 -9.28 -18.32 -3.11
C SER A 248 -10.01 -17.20 -3.86
N ALA A 249 -11.29 -16.95 -3.58
CA ALA A 249 -12.04 -15.88 -4.24
C ALA A 249 -11.74 -14.48 -3.69
N SER A 250 -11.05 -14.39 -2.55
CA SER A 250 -10.80 -13.13 -1.82
C SER A 250 -9.32 -12.72 -1.80
N THR A 251 -8.44 -13.46 -2.47
CA THR A 251 -7.00 -13.22 -2.44
C THR A 251 -6.32 -13.66 -3.74
N ILE A 252 -5.09 -13.17 -3.96
CA ILE A 252 -4.13 -13.65 -4.97
C ILE A 252 -3.16 -14.70 -4.40
N LEU A 253 -3.23 -14.97 -3.10
CA LEU A 253 -2.38 -15.94 -2.40
C LEU A 253 -3.07 -17.31 -2.34
N ASP A 254 -2.27 -18.37 -2.21
CA ASP A 254 -2.76 -19.70 -1.90
C ASP A 254 -3.06 -19.89 -0.40
N GLU A 255 -3.48 -21.10 -0.01
CA GLU A 255 -3.81 -21.43 1.38
C GLU A 255 -2.61 -21.44 2.34
N CYS A 256 -1.37 -21.37 1.84
CA CYS A 256 -0.18 -21.14 2.66
C CYS A 256 0.25 -19.67 2.67
N ASN A 257 -0.60 -18.74 2.24
CA ASN A 257 -0.24 -17.34 2.06
C ASN A 257 0.99 -17.15 1.15
N GLY A 258 1.16 -18.01 0.13
CA GLY A 258 2.20 -17.88 -0.88
C GLY A 258 1.64 -17.72 -2.28
N ARG A 259 2.52 -17.46 -3.26
CA ARG A 259 2.21 -17.44 -4.69
C ARG A 259 3.47 -17.68 -5.53
N TYR A 260 3.29 -18.03 -6.79
CA TYR A 260 4.36 -17.97 -7.79
C TYR A 260 4.32 -16.60 -8.48
N GLY A 261 5.48 -16.01 -8.75
CA GLY A 261 5.57 -14.78 -9.53
C GLY A 261 6.99 -14.24 -9.61
N VAL A 262 7.22 -13.29 -10.53
CA VAL A 262 8.47 -12.54 -10.61
C VAL A 262 8.66 -11.68 -9.36
N THR A 263 9.91 -11.51 -8.93
CA THR A 263 10.28 -10.61 -7.83
C THR A 263 11.58 -9.88 -8.19
N PRO A 264 11.99 -8.83 -7.46
CA PRO A 264 13.28 -8.18 -7.69
C PRO A 264 14.48 -9.14 -7.63
N ASP A 265 14.42 -10.14 -6.75
CA ASP A 265 15.49 -11.14 -6.58
C ASP A 265 15.36 -12.33 -7.54
N TYR A 266 14.15 -12.62 -8.02
CA TYR A 266 13.83 -13.71 -8.93
C TYR A 266 13.06 -13.18 -10.16
N PRO A 267 13.75 -12.50 -11.10
CA PRO A 267 13.11 -11.83 -12.24
C PRO A 267 12.45 -12.80 -13.24
N TYR A 268 12.72 -14.10 -13.13
CA TYR A 268 12.13 -15.16 -13.95
C TYR A 268 11.08 -16.00 -13.20
N GLY A 269 10.71 -15.55 -12.00
CA GLY A 269 9.72 -16.20 -11.17
C GLY A 269 10.31 -17.13 -10.11
N THR A 270 9.65 -17.17 -8.97
CA THR A 270 9.83 -18.18 -7.92
C THR A 270 8.53 -18.35 -7.16
N TYR A 271 8.36 -19.45 -6.45
CA TYR A 271 7.35 -19.50 -5.40
C TYR A 271 7.88 -18.75 -4.18
N TYR A 272 7.01 -17.95 -3.53
CA TYR A 272 7.38 -17.20 -2.35
C TYR A 272 6.21 -17.04 -1.38
N TYR A 273 6.55 -16.84 -0.11
CA TYR A 273 5.60 -16.59 0.95
C TYR A 273 5.39 -15.10 1.18
N VAL A 274 4.20 -14.75 1.65
CA VAL A 274 3.84 -13.38 2.00
C VAL A 274 3.40 -13.30 3.45
N ILE A 275 4.07 -12.45 4.23
CA ILE A 275 3.59 -12.01 5.54
C ILE A 275 2.49 -10.95 5.32
N THR A 276 1.35 -11.14 5.97
CA THR A 276 0.16 -10.28 5.84
C THR A 276 -0.20 -9.58 7.14
N ASP A 277 -1.02 -8.53 7.07
CA ASP A 277 -1.53 -7.81 8.27
C ASP A 277 -2.76 -8.48 8.90
N GLU A 278 -3.19 -9.59 8.32
CA GLU A 278 -4.38 -10.32 8.71
C GLU A 278 -4.03 -11.80 8.87
N TYR A 279 -4.84 -12.52 9.66
CA TYR A 279 -4.63 -13.94 9.88
C TYR A 279 -4.66 -14.73 8.55
N PRO A 280 -3.74 -15.70 8.35
CA PRO A 280 -2.58 -15.94 9.20
C PRO A 280 -1.49 -14.90 8.87
N TYR A 281 -1.05 -14.13 9.86
CA TYR A 281 -0.04 -13.09 9.68
C TYR A 281 1.25 -13.67 9.07
N ILE A 282 1.69 -14.79 9.63
CA ILE A 282 2.79 -15.61 9.16
C ILE A 282 2.19 -16.94 8.67
N PRO A 283 2.61 -17.47 7.51
CA PRO A 283 2.10 -18.72 6.95
C PRO A 283 2.07 -19.93 7.91
N ARG A 284 1.11 -20.83 7.66
CA ARG A 284 0.83 -22.04 8.47
C ARG A 284 1.16 -23.37 7.78
N CYS A 285 1.76 -23.31 6.59
CA CYS A 285 2.22 -24.48 5.85
C CYS A 285 3.38 -24.16 4.90
N PHE A 286 4.05 -25.22 4.45
CA PHE A 286 5.19 -25.21 3.55
C PHE A 286 4.82 -25.79 2.18
N LYS A 287 5.52 -25.36 1.14
CA LYS A 287 5.32 -25.70 -0.27
C LYS A 287 6.53 -26.44 -0.81
N GLY A 288 7.68 -26.37 -0.16
CA GLY A 288 8.88 -27.06 -0.58
C GLY A 288 8.84 -28.58 -0.35
N THR A 289 9.56 -29.31 -1.18
CA THR A 289 9.73 -30.77 -1.07
C THR A 289 10.54 -31.19 0.17
N HIS A 290 11.24 -30.25 0.81
CA HIS A 290 12.15 -30.49 1.92
C HIS A 290 12.01 -29.42 3.01
N VAL A 291 11.45 -29.78 4.16
CA VAL A 291 11.47 -28.97 5.39
C VAL A 291 12.57 -29.49 6.31
N ASP A 292 13.52 -28.66 6.74
CA ASP A 292 14.62 -29.14 7.56
C ASP A 292 14.26 -29.29 9.06
N ASN A 293 14.82 -30.32 9.69
CA ASN A 293 14.61 -30.58 11.11
C ASN A 293 15.24 -29.55 12.06
N SER A 294 16.13 -28.66 11.61
CA SER A 294 16.61 -27.56 12.47
C SER A 294 15.50 -26.59 12.90
N PHE A 295 14.38 -26.59 12.20
CA PHE A 295 13.21 -25.79 12.51
C PHE A 295 12.21 -26.47 13.46
N ARG A 296 12.48 -27.71 13.90
CA ARG A 296 11.58 -28.40 14.84
C ARG A 296 11.73 -27.86 16.25
N VAL A 297 10.59 -27.60 16.89
CA VAL A 297 10.53 -27.18 18.30
C VAL A 297 10.67 -28.41 19.22
N GLY A 298 11.49 -28.30 20.26
CA GLY A 298 11.70 -29.36 21.28
C GLY A 298 13.03 -29.23 22.02
N PRO A 299 13.28 -29.99 23.11
CA PRO A 299 14.57 -29.93 23.79
C PRO A 299 15.68 -30.38 22.81
N THR A 300 16.58 -29.45 22.51
CA THR A 300 17.68 -29.51 21.53
C THR A 300 18.55 -30.78 21.58
N ALA A 301 18.50 -31.55 22.66
CA ALA A 301 19.26 -32.80 22.82
C ALA A 301 18.59 -34.05 22.20
N SER A 302 17.31 -33.99 21.81
CA SER A 302 16.51 -35.17 21.38
C SER A 302 16.12 -35.16 19.91
N CYS A 303 16.04 -34.00 19.25
CA CYS A 303 15.83 -33.94 17.81
C CYS A 303 17.13 -34.30 17.08
N SER A 304 17.05 -35.28 16.18
CA SER A 304 18.20 -35.71 15.38
C SER A 304 18.79 -34.57 14.55
N ILE A 305 20.12 -34.60 14.39
CA ILE A 305 20.95 -33.73 13.53
C ILE A 305 20.24 -33.46 12.19
N SER A 306 20.30 -32.22 11.72
CA SER A 306 19.69 -31.73 10.47
C SER A 306 19.76 -32.74 9.32
N SER A 307 18.62 -32.92 8.65
CA SER A 307 18.44 -33.78 7.49
C SER A 307 19.19 -33.28 6.25
N THR A 308 19.52 -31.99 6.21
CA THR A 308 20.19 -31.31 5.08
C THR A 308 21.69 -31.10 5.28
N THR A 309 22.30 -31.61 6.37
CA THR A 309 23.79 -31.55 6.57
C THR A 309 24.61 -32.27 5.50
N THR A 310 23.97 -33.03 4.61
CA THR A 310 24.58 -33.55 3.37
C THR A 310 23.76 -33.06 2.18
N SER A 311 24.39 -32.29 1.29
CA SER A 311 23.85 -31.74 0.03
C SER A 311 23.09 -32.71 -0.89
N SER A 312 23.04 -34.00 -0.57
CA SER A 312 22.35 -35.05 -1.33
C SER A 312 20.82 -34.95 -1.32
N SER A 313 20.20 -34.16 -0.43
CA SER A 313 18.75 -33.96 -0.41
C SER A 313 18.29 -32.63 -1.02
N CYS A 314 19.17 -31.65 -1.21
CA CYS A 314 18.78 -30.39 -1.84
C CYS A 314 19.01 -30.45 -3.35
N ALA A 315 18.19 -29.71 -4.11
CA ALA A 315 18.45 -29.51 -5.52
C ALA A 315 19.85 -28.90 -5.69
N SER A 316 20.60 -29.42 -6.66
CA SER A 316 21.91 -28.87 -6.97
C SER A 316 21.76 -27.53 -7.67
N GLU A 317 22.73 -26.64 -7.46
CA GLU A 317 22.90 -25.46 -8.30
C GLU A 317 23.02 -25.92 -9.76
N VAL A 318 22.04 -25.50 -10.56
CA VAL A 318 22.07 -25.63 -12.01
C VAL A 318 22.12 -24.21 -12.54
N THR A 319 23.32 -23.78 -12.88
CA THR A 319 23.55 -22.51 -13.55
C THR A 319 23.09 -22.57 -15.00
N GLY A 320 22.48 -21.50 -15.48
CA GLY A 320 22.20 -21.30 -16.90
C GLY A 320 21.19 -20.18 -17.09
N CYS A 321 20.93 -19.81 -18.34
CA CYS A 321 19.92 -18.81 -18.61
C CYS A 321 18.53 -19.28 -18.18
N MET A 322 17.92 -18.53 -17.27
CA MET A 322 16.56 -18.79 -16.77
C MET A 322 15.47 -18.07 -17.58
N ASP A 323 15.84 -17.19 -18.51
CA ASP A 323 14.90 -16.49 -19.38
C ASP A 323 14.29 -17.43 -20.44
N PRO A 324 12.97 -17.70 -20.40
CA PRO A 324 12.31 -18.57 -21.37
C PRO A 324 12.31 -18.02 -22.81
N PHE A 325 12.62 -16.73 -23.01
CA PHE A 325 12.73 -16.08 -24.32
C PHE A 325 14.15 -16.06 -24.90
N SER A 326 15.13 -16.60 -24.18
CA SER A 326 16.51 -16.73 -24.66
C SER A 326 16.71 -17.95 -25.59
N ASP A 327 17.70 -17.86 -26.48
CA ASP A 327 18.08 -18.96 -27.39
C ASP A 327 18.69 -20.16 -26.66
N ASN A 328 19.30 -19.92 -25.50
CA ASN A 328 19.96 -20.92 -24.65
C ASN A 328 19.25 -21.12 -23.31
N TYR A 329 17.93 -20.86 -23.28
CA TYR A 329 17.08 -21.12 -22.11
C TYR A 329 17.31 -22.52 -21.58
N ASN A 330 17.59 -22.61 -20.29
CA ASN A 330 17.74 -23.86 -19.57
C ASN A 330 16.59 -23.99 -18.57
N ALA A 331 15.56 -24.75 -18.94
CA ALA A 331 14.42 -25.02 -18.06
C ALA A 331 14.78 -25.78 -16.77
N SER A 332 16.01 -26.29 -16.64
CA SER A 332 16.52 -26.90 -15.41
C SER A 332 17.37 -25.95 -14.58
N ALA A 333 17.64 -24.72 -15.05
CA ALA A 333 18.43 -23.75 -14.29
C ALA A 333 17.61 -23.18 -13.12
N ASN A 334 18.24 -23.14 -11.94
CA ASN A 334 17.69 -22.52 -10.73
C ASN A 334 18.58 -21.35 -10.23
N VAL A 335 19.65 -21.06 -10.97
CA VAL A 335 20.50 -19.89 -10.80
C VAL A 335 20.80 -19.32 -12.17
N ASP A 336 20.45 -18.05 -12.38
CA ASP A 336 20.85 -17.34 -13.57
C ASP A 336 22.35 -17.03 -13.51
N ASP A 337 23.09 -17.48 -14.52
CA ASP A 337 24.53 -17.24 -14.65
C ASP A 337 24.85 -16.06 -15.59
N GLY A 338 23.83 -15.34 -16.03
CA GLY A 338 23.94 -14.23 -16.97
C GLY A 338 24.38 -14.68 -18.37
N SER A 339 24.28 -15.97 -18.69
CA SER A 339 24.68 -16.52 -19.99
C SER A 339 23.61 -16.36 -21.07
N CYS A 340 22.46 -15.76 -20.74
CA CYS A 340 21.36 -15.56 -21.68
C CYS A 340 21.83 -14.94 -23.00
N SER A 341 21.55 -15.66 -24.08
CA SER A 341 21.89 -15.28 -25.44
C SER A 341 20.61 -15.12 -26.21
N TYR A 342 20.54 -14.06 -27.00
CA TYR A 342 19.32 -13.69 -27.67
C TYR A 342 19.57 -13.47 -29.15
N SER A 343 18.72 -14.07 -29.98
CA SER A 343 18.76 -13.89 -31.41
C SER A 343 18.09 -12.58 -31.82
N THR A 344 18.41 -12.15 -33.04
CA THR A 344 17.64 -11.08 -33.69
C THR A 344 16.38 -11.63 -34.31
N ILE A 345 15.23 -11.19 -33.81
CA ILE A 345 13.91 -11.49 -34.36
C ILE A 345 13.50 -10.35 -35.30
N THR A 346 13.13 -10.70 -36.53
CA THR A 346 12.77 -9.72 -37.57
C THR A 346 11.28 -9.75 -37.85
N TRP A 347 10.65 -8.59 -37.85
CA TRP A 347 9.33 -8.39 -38.44
C TRP A 347 9.46 -8.00 -39.91
N SER A 348 8.83 -8.76 -40.81
CA SER A 348 8.72 -8.44 -42.23
C SER A 348 7.29 -8.61 -42.78
N GLY A 349 6.28 -8.37 -41.93
CA GLY A 349 4.87 -8.77 -42.14
C GLY A 349 4.49 -10.10 -41.46
N SER A 350 5.47 -10.74 -40.83
CA SER A 350 5.35 -11.86 -39.89
C SER A 350 6.65 -11.93 -39.09
N TRP A 351 6.61 -12.40 -37.85
CA TRP A 351 7.81 -12.62 -37.04
C TRP A 351 8.65 -13.78 -37.57
N SER A 352 9.98 -13.60 -37.63
CA SER A 352 10.90 -14.63 -38.14
C SER A 352 10.93 -15.91 -37.29
N ASN A 353 10.55 -15.84 -36.02
CA ASN A 353 10.37 -16.99 -35.12
C ASN A 353 8.92 -17.50 -35.06
N GLY A 354 7.98 -16.83 -35.73
CA GLY A 354 6.56 -17.17 -35.76
C GLY A 354 5.73 -16.72 -34.55
N SER A 355 6.35 -16.35 -33.43
CA SER A 355 5.66 -16.01 -32.17
C SER A 355 5.86 -14.57 -31.70
N GLY A 356 6.90 -13.87 -32.17
CA GLY A 356 7.27 -12.54 -31.68
C GLY A 356 8.40 -12.55 -30.64
N PRO A 357 9.00 -11.39 -30.34
CA PRO A 357 10.10 -11.27 -29.40
C PRO A 357 9.62 -11.20 -27.93
N GLY A 358 10.48 -11.64 -27.01
CA GLY A 358 10.43 -11.29 -25.59
C GLY A 358 11.54 -10.32 -25.19
N ASP A 359 11.58 -9.94 -23.92
CA ASP A 359 12.36 -8.84 -23.34
C ASP A 359 13.85 -8.83 -23.72
N GLY A 360 14.52 -9.98 -23.72
CA GLY A 360 15.94 -10.03 -24.06
C GLY A 360 16.24 -10.09 -25.56
N ASN A 361 15.24 -10.30 -26.43
CA ASN A 361 15.48 -10.43 -27.87
C ASN A 361 15.92 -9.11 -28.52
N HIS A 362 16.79 -9.20 -29.51
CA HIS A 362 17.04 -8.07 -30.40
C HIS A 362 15.97 -8.05 -31.48
N VAL A 363 15.40 -6.88 -31.79
CA VAL A 363 14.29 -6.75 -32.74
C VAL A 363 14.72 -5.94 -33.96
N THR A 364 14.38 -6.43 -35.15
CA THR A 364 14.49 -5.67 -36.41
C THR A 364 13.12 -5.52 -37.07
N ILE A 365 12.66 -4.28 -37.21
CA ILE A 365 11.43 -3.95 -37.93
C ILE A 365 11.79 -3.61 -39.39
N SER A 366 11.35 -4.45 -40.33
CA SER A 366 11.67 -4.37 -41.76
C SER A 366 10.47 -4.17 -42.69
N SER A 367 9.27 -4.18 -42.12
CA SER A 367 8.00 -3.73 -42.69
C SER A 367 7.25 -2.90 -41.64
N ASP A 368 6.26 -2.10 -42.03
CA ASP A 368 5.50 -1.31 -41.05
C ASP A 368 4.92 -2.19 -39.93
N TYR A 369 4.93 -1.68 -38.70
CA TYR A 369 4.47 -2.36 -37.49
C TYR A 369 3.66 -1.39 -36.64
N ASP A 370 2.50 -1.82 -36.16
CA ASP A 370 1.54 -0.97 -35.46
C ASP A 370 0.88 -1.78 -34.34
N PHE A 371 1.04 -1.33 -33.10
CA PHE A 371 0.60 -2.04 -31.90
C PHE A 371 -0.93 -2.17 -31.80
N SER A 372 -1.71 -1.36 -32.53
CA SER A 372 -3.16 -1.53 -32.61
C SER A 372 -3.59 -2.69 -33.52
N THR A 373 -2.72 -3.09 -34.46
CA THR A 373 -3.00 -4.17 -35.42
C THR A 373 -2.17 -5.43 -35.21
N ASP A 374 -1.01 -5.29 -34.58
CA ASP A 374 -0.05 -6.34 -34.27
C ASP A 374 0.16 -6.44 -32.74
N SER A 375 0.80 -7.51 -32.28
CA SER A 375 1.04 -7.70 -30.83
C SER A 375 2.14 -6.77 -30.29
N LYS A 376 1.88 -6.05 -29.20
CA LYS A 376 2.93 -5.28 -28.51
C LYS A 376 4.11 -6.15 -28.09
N PHE A 377 5.28 -5.53 -27.92
CA PHE A 377 6.48 -6.21 -27.47
C PHE A 377 7.45 -5.29 -26.73
N SER A 378 8.32 -5.91 -25.95
CA SER A 378 9.54 -5.40 -25.32
C SER A 378 10.76 -6.05 -25.98
N CYS A 379 11.93 -5.41 -25.88
CA CYS A 379 13.15 -5.95 -26.48
C CYS A 379 14.43 -5.38 -25.85
N ASP A 380 15.57 -6.03 -26.11
CA ASP A 380 16.88 -5.50 -25.75
C ASP A 380 17.29 -4.42 -26.76
N ASN A 381 17.70 -4.81 -27.97
CA ASN A 381 18.10 -3.85 -29.01
C ASN A 381 17.01 -3.72 -30.07
N LEU A 382 16.63 -2.49 -30.44
CA LEU A 382 15.67 -2.23 -31.51
C LEU A 382 16.34 -1.61 -32.73
N THR A 383 16.10 -2.17 -33.91
CA THR A 383 16.50 -1.61 -35.21
C THR A 383 15.28 -1.41 -36.11
N ILE A 384 15.07 -0.19 -36.61
CA ILE A 384 14.01 0.14 -37.58
C ILE A 384 14.67 0.40 -38.94
N SER A 385 14.23 -0.33 -39.96
CA SER A 385 14.82 -0.25 -41.31
C SER A 385 14.43 1.03 -42.05
N SER A 386 15.25 1.44 -43.02
CA SER A 386 14.96 2.62 -43.84
C SER A 386 13.64 2.50 -44.60
N GLY A 387 12.81 3.54 -44.50
CA GLY A 387 11.50 3.61 -45.16
C GLY A 387 10.38 2.82 -44.48
N VAL A 388 10.62 2.34 -43.26
CA VAL A 388 9.67 1.59 -42.43
C VAL A 388 9.21 2.43 -41.24
N THR A 389 7.95 2.29 -40.85
CA THR A 389 7.36 2.96 -39.66
C THR A 389 7.01 1.94 -38.59
N LEU A 390 7.51 2.15 -37.37
CA LEU A 390 6.99 1.53 -36.15
C LEU A 390 6.12 2.56 -35.42
N THR A 391 4.88 2.19 -35.15
CA THR A 391 3.92 3.01 -34.39
C THR A 391 3.64 2.34 -33.05
N VAL A 392 3.85 3.09 -31.96
CA VAL A 392 3.39 2.74 -30.61
C VAL A 392 2.08 3.48 -30.39
N ASP A 393 0.98 2.75 -30.38
CA ASP A 393 -0.37 3.30 -30.29
C ASP A 393 -0.72 3.81 -28.88
N SER A 394 -1.83 4.53 -28.78
CA SER A 394 -2.36 5.00 -27.50
C SER A 394 -2.58 3.82 -26.55
N GLU A 395 -2.22 4.01 -25.27
CA GLU A 395 -2.36 3.01 -24.19
C GLU A 395 -1.44 1.80 -24.32
N GLU A 396 -0.57 1.78 -25.34
CA GLU A 396 0.43 0.74 -25.50
C GLU A 396 1.83 1.23 -25.13
N ALA A 397 2.70 0.28 -24.78
CA ALA A 397 4.04 0.55 -24.30
C ALA A 397 5.10 -0.21 -25.10
N LEU A 398 6.16 0.48 -25.51
CA LEU A 398 7.38 -0.12 -26.04
C LEU A 398 8.51 0.08 -25.04
N VAL A 399 9.04 -1.02 -24.51
CA VAL A 399 10.19 -1.03 -23.60
C VAL A 399 11.42 -1.53 -24.34
N ILE A 400 12.52 -0.78 -24.27
CA ILE A 400 13.79 -1.08 -24.92
C ILE A 400 14.90 -1.04 -23.85
N TYR A 401 15.42 -2.21 -23.48
CA TYR A 401 16.45 -2.33 -22.43
C TYR A 401 17.85 -1.95 -22.93
N GLY A 402 18.11 -2.13 -24.22
CA GLY A 402 19.40 -1.89 -24.89
C GLY A 402 19.38 -0.67 -25.79
N ASN A 403 19.92 -0.81 -27.01
CA ASN A 403 20.14 0.31 -27.94
C ASN A 403 19.02 0.48 -28.97
N LEU A 404 18.78 1.72 -29.39
CA LEU A 404 17.83 2.07 -30.45
C LEU A 404 18.56 2.58 -31.70
N THR A 405 18.42 1.85 -32.82
CA THR A 405 18.88 2.24 -34.15
C THR A 405 17.70 2.50 -35.08
N ASN A 406 17.34 3.76 -35.27
CA ASN A 406 16.20 4.16 -36.09
C ASN A 406 16.65 4.65 -37.47
N SER A 407 16.69 3.79 -38.49
CA SER A 407 16.92 4.24 -39.88
C SER A 407 15.61 4.60 -40.62
N GLY A 408 14.46 4.32 -40.01
CA GLY A 408 13.12 4.58 -40.52
C GLY A 408 12.41 5.67 -39.73
N SER A 409 11.20 5.38 -39.25
CA SER A 409 10.42 6.25 -38.37
C SER A 409 9.93 5.47 -37.15
N LEU A 410 10.12 6.04 -35.95
CA LEU A 410 9.46 5.61 -34.72
C LEU A 410 8.48 6.70 -34.32
N VAL A 411 7.20 6.35 -34.25
CA VAL A 411 6.12 7.25 -33.84
C VAL A 411 5.49 6.70 -32.57
N VAL A 412 5.51 7.50 -31.51
CA VAL A 412 4.75 7.26 -30.29
C VAL A 412 3.52 8.14 -30.37
N GLU A 413 2.36 7.54 -30.58
CA GLU A 413 1.09 8.25 -30.60
C GLU A 413 0.79 8.84 -29.22
N SER A 414 -0.15 9.78 -29.20
CA SER A 414 -0.64 10.32 -27.95
C SER A 414 -1.28 9.21 -27.11
N GLY A 415 -1.03 9.21 -25.81
CA GLY A 415 -1.39 8.10 -24.92
C GLY A 415 -0.39 6.93 -24.87
N GLY A 416 0.53 6.81 -25.84
CA GLY A 416 1.50 5.72 -25.91
C GLY A 416 2.78 6.00 -25.10
N SER A 417 3.39 4.92 -24.58
CA SER A 417 4.61 4.95 -23.77
C SER A 417 5.82 4.40 -24.51
N LEU A 418 6.95 5.11 -24.43
CA LEU A 418 8.25 4.58 -24.78
C LEU A 418 9.12 4.60 -23.53
N ILE A 419 9.78 3.48 -23.21
CA ILE A 419 10.71 3.39 -22.08
C ILE A 419 12.06 2.92 -22.60
N THR A 420 13.09 3.71 -22.29
CA THR A 420 14.51 3.47 -22.62
C THR A 420 15.35 3.84 -21.41
N TYR A 421 16.44 3.14 -21.15
CA TYR A 421 17.18 3.29 -19.88
C TYR A 421 18.45 4.12 -20.00
N ASP A 422 19.04 4.57 -18.89
CA ASP A 422 20.35 5.22 -18.91
C ASP A 422 21.39 4.30 -19.57
N GLY A 423 22.27 4.88 -20.39
CA GLY A 423 23.21 4.14 -21.21
C GLY A 423 22.68 3.63 -22.56
N THR A 424 21.36 3.71 -22.85
CA THR A 424 20.82 3.44 -24.20
C THR A 424 21.51 4.33 -25.23
N THR A 425 22.13 3.72 -26.24
CA THR A 425 22.66 4.47 -27.39
C THR A 425 21.57 4.66 -28.44
N PHE A 426 21.29 5.92 -28.76
CA PHE A 426 20.40 6.31 -29.85
C PHE A 426 21.20 6.61 -31.12
N SER A 427 20.81 6.00 -32.24
CA SER A 427 21.41 6.29 -33.55
C SER A 427 20.38 6.33 -34.67
N GLY A 428 20.63 7.18 -35.67
CA GLY A 428 19.75 7.36 -36.83
C GLY A 428 18.84 8.59 -36.72
N ASN A 429 17.59 8.45 -37.16
CA ASN A 429 16.56 9.48 -37.15
C ASN A 429 15.97 9.67 -35.75
N ASP A 430 15.55 10.89 -35.45
CA ASP A 430 14.82 11.23 -34.22
C ASP A 430 13.49 10.47 -34.09
N VAL A 431 13.04 10.32 -32.85
CA VAL A 431 11.75 9.72 -32.51
C VAL A 431 10.68 10.80 -32.51
N THR A 432 9.50 10.51 -33.04
CA THR A 432 8.34 11.42 -33.01
C THR A 432 7.41 11.01 -31.89
N ILE A 433 7.18 11.90 -30.91
CA ILE A 433 6.27 11.70 -29.77
C ILE A 433 5.15 12.72 -29.86
N LYS A 434 3.91 12.26 -29.90
CA LYS A 434 2.71 13.10 -29.97
C LYS A 434 2.04 13.18 -28.60
N ARG A 435 1.51 14.35 -28.23
CA ARG A 435 0.76 14.55 -26.97
C ARG A 435 -0.46 15.43 -27.20
N THR A 436 -1.61 15.07 -26.66
CA THR A 436 -2.87 15.81 -26.81
C THR A 436 -3.22 16.48 -25.48
N THR A 437 -3.27 17.81 -25.46
CA THR A 437 -3.73 18.57 -24.28
C THR A 437 -5.24 18.85 -24.34
N ARG A 438 -5.76 19.65 -23.39
CA ARG A 438 -7.21 19.81 -23.20
C ARG A 438 -7.82 20.86 -24.11
N TYR A 439 -7.05 21.90 -24.38
CA TYR A 439 -7.61 23.18 -24.80
C TYR A 439 -6.95 23.67 -26.08
N ALA A 440 -7.78 23.84 -27.11
CA ALA A 440 -7.41 24.54 -28.34
C ALA A 440 -7.83 26.02 -28.33
N ASP A 441 -8.56 26.48 -27.30
CA ASP A 441 -9.42 27.67 -27.34
C ASP A 441 -8.93 28.86 -26.50
N GLY A 442 -7.63 28.90 -26.19
CA GLY A 442 -6.98 30.01 -25.47
C GLY A 442 -6.89 29.84 -23.96
N LYS A 443 -7.47 28.76 -23.42
CA LYS A 443 -7.17 28.29 -22.07
C LYS A 443 -5.78 27.68 -22.01
N TYR A 444 -5.16 27.74 -20.83
CA TYR A 444 -3.80 27.23 -20.65
C TYR A 444 -3.77 25.74 -20.34
N SER A 445 -2.82 25.04 -20.93
CA SER A 445 -2.36 23.71 -20.50
C SER A 445 -0.91 23.82 -20.04
N PHE A 446 -0.56 23.11 -18.96
CA PHE A 446 0.82 23.03 -18.51
C PHE A 446 1.47 21.80 -19.11
N VAL A 447 2.61 22.00 -19.77
CA VAL A 447 3.31 20.97 -20.54
C VAL A 447 4.82 21.15 -20.47
N GLY A 448 5.57 20.10 -20.77
CA GLY A 448 7.01 20.09 -20.92
C GLY A 448 7.45 19.32 -22.17
N THR A 449 8.68 18.83 -22.17
CA THR A 449 9.24 18.09 -23.30
C THR A 449 9.66 16.67 -22.89
N PRO A 450 9.25 15.62 -23.63
CA PRO A 450 9.66 14.24 -23.42
C PRO A 450 10.98 13.86 -24.15
N VAL A 451 11.63 14.84 -24.79
CA VAL A 451 12.86 14.66 -25.58
C VAL A 451 13.95 15.61 -25.10
N ASN A 452 15.20 15.29 -25.44
CA ASN A 452 16.37 16.05 -25.04
C ASN A 452 16.27 17.52 -25.47
N GLN A 453 16.84 18.41 -24.66
CA GLN A 453 16.95 19.83 -25.00
C GLN A 453 17.78 19.99 -26.29
N THR A 454 17.19 20.66 -27.28
CA THR A 454 17.87 21.02 -28.53
C THR A 454 17.44 22.41 -28.97
N SER A 455 18.27 23.07 -29.78
CA SER A 455 17.94 24.39 -30.34
C SER A 455 16.78 24.36 -31.35
N SER A 456 16.35 23.17 -31.79
CA SER A 456 15.23 22.96 -32.72
C SER A 456 13.89 22.78 -32.02
N ILE A 457 13.87 22.55 -30.71
CA ILE A 457 12.66 22.32 -29.93
C ILE A 457 12.52 23.46 -28.91
N THR A 458 11.55 24.31 -29.16
CA THR A 458 11.38 25.59 -28.48
C THR A 458 9.94 25.79 -28.03
N GLY A 459 9.69 26.85 -27.25
CA GLY A 459 8.34 27.22 -26.86
C GLY A 459 7.37 27.37 -28.04
N SER A 460 7.82 27.73 -29.25
CA SER A 460 6.90 27.86 -30.39
C SER A 460 6.30 26.52 -30.84
N ASP A 461 6.93 25.40 -30.48
CA ASP A 461 6.43 24.05 -30.75
C ASP A 461 5.29 23.66 -29.79
N LEU A 462 5.18 24.34 -28.64
CA LEU A 462 4.11 24.13 -27.66
C LEU A 462 2.84 24.94 -27.98
N GLY A 463 2.95 26.02 -28.76
CA GLY A 463 1.81 26.85 -29.13
C GLY A 463 2.18 28.30 -29.43
N SER A 464 1.17 29.09 -29.81
CA SER A 464 1.35 30.50 -30.18
C SER A 464 1.56 31.45 -28.98
N VAL A 465 1.17 31.01 -27.79
CA VAL A 465 1.29 31.75 -26.54
C VAL A 465 1.90 30.82 -25.51
N VAL A 466 3.14 31.11 -25.09
CA VAL A 466 3.88 30.24 -24.16
C VAL A 466 4.60 31.07 -23.12
N TYR A 467 4.43 30.67 -21.86
CA TYR A 467 5.05 31.31 -20.71
C TYR A 467 5.80 30.29 -19.85
N LYS A 468 6.87 30.75 -19.22
CA LYS A 468 7.55 30.08 -18.12
C LYS A 468 7.24 30.80 -16.81
N TYR A 469 7.26 30.04 -15.72
CA TYR A 469 7.16 30.59 -14.38
C TYR A 469 8.57 30.93 -13.85
N ASN A 470 8.76 32.17 -13.39
CA ASN A 470 10.01 32.64 -12.79
C ASN A 470 9.80 33.06 -11.34
N GLU A 471 10.16 32.16 -10.42
CA GLU A 471 10.00 32.38 -8.99
C GLU A 471 10.88 33.52 -8.45
N THR A 472 12.00 33.83 -9.12
CA THR A 472 12.88 34.93 -8.70
C THR A 472 12.24 36.31 -8.82
N THR A 473 11.17 36.44 -9.62
CA THR A 473 10.41 37.67 -9.75
C THR A 473 9.49 37.85 -8.53
N ALA A 474 9.44 39.05 -7.96
CA ALA A 474 8.65 39.30 -6.75
C ALA A 474 7.17 39.02 -6.95
N TYR A 475 6.54 38.35 -5.97
CA TYR A 475 5.09 38.33 -5.89
C TYR A 475 4.59 39.75 -5.57
N GLY A 476 4.06 40.44 -6.58
CA GLY A 476 3.63 41.83 -6.51
C GLY A 476 2.12 42.01 -6.31
N GLY A 477 1.68 43.27 -6.27
CA GLY A 477 0.25 43.63 -6.18
C GLY A 477 -0.59 43.28 -7.41
N ASP A 478 0.00 42.65 -8.42
CA ASP A 478 -0.65 42.12 -9.63
C ASP A 478 -1.08 40.64 -9.48
N GLN A 479 -0.98 40.08 -8.27
CA GLN A 479 -1.27 38.67 -7.97
C GLN A 479 -0.36 37.73 -8.77
N GLY A 480 0.95 38.02 -8.77
CA GLY A 480 1.99 37.14 -9.32
C GLY A 480 2.10 37.11 -10.85
N LEU A 481 1.35 37.94 -11.58
CA LEU A 481 1.36 37.94 -13.06
C LEU A 481 2.76 38.24 -13.63
N SER A 482 3.53 39.10 -12.97
CA SER A 482 4.91 39.42 -13.37
C SER A 482 5.86 38.20 -13.33
N ARG A 483 5.51 37.10 -12.64
CA ARG A 483 6.30 35.86 -12.64
C ARG A 483 6.13 35.05 -13.92
N TRP A 484 5.12 35.32 -14.73
CA TRP A 484 4.91 34.66 -16.02
C TRP A 484 5.65 35.42 -17.12
N GLU A 485 6.73 34.84 -17.59
CA GLU A 485 7.60 35.43 -18.62
C GLU A 485 7.41 34.68 -19.94
N SER A 486 7.41 35.41 -21.07
CA SER A 486 7.30 34.76 -22.37
C SER A 486 8.46 33.78 -22.59
N ALA A 487 8.12 32.59 -23.06
CA ALA A 487 9.07 31.50 -23.33
C ALA A 487 8.95 30.95 -24.76
N SER A 488 8.21 31.62 -25.65
CA SER A 488 7.95 31.16 -27.02
C SER A 488 9.22 30.96 -27.87
N SER A 489 10.34 31.60 -27.52
CA SER A 489 11.63 31.43 -28.20
C SER A 489 12.66 30.65 -27.39
N ASP A 490 12.30 30.22 -26.18
CA ASP A 490 13.21 29.50 -25.30
C ASP A 490 13.30 28.05 -25.75
N GLU A 491 14.48 27.45 -25.67
CA GLU A 491 14.64 26.01 -25.79
C GLU A 491 13.88 25.32 -24.65
N LEU A 492 13.22 24.19 -24.96
CA LEU A 492 12.54 23.41 -23.95
C LEU A 492 13.55 22.62 -23.13
N VAL A 493 13.47 22.75 -21.80
CA VAL A 493 14.36 22.07 -20.86
C VAL A 493 13.61 20.87 -20.25
N PRO A 494 14.13 19.64 -20.34
CA PRO A 494 13.55 18.49 -19.66
C PRO A 494 13.33 18.76 -18.17
N GLY A 495 12.18 18.31 -17.64
CA GLY A 495 11.78 18.49 -16.25
C GLY A 495 11.12 19.85 -15.97
N LYS A 496 11.30 20.85 -16.85
CA LYS A 496 10.70 22.17 -16.72
C LYS A 496 9.31 22.22 -17.36
N GLY A 497 8.36 22.81 -16.66
CA GLY A 497 7.01 23.04 -17.19
C GLY A 497 6.83 24.44 -17.79
N TYR A 498 5.89 24.53 -18.72
CA TYR A 498 5.53 25.73 -19.47
C TYR A 498 4.01 25.80 -19.58
N ALA A 499 3.46 27.01 -19.47
CA ALA A 499 2.05 27.26 -19.76
C ALA A 499 1.90 27.59 -21.24
N GLN A 500 1.10 26.81 -21.98
CA GLN A 500 0.80 27.04 -23.39
C GLN A 500 -0.70 27.24 -23.61
N ALA A 501 -1.07 28.02 -24.63
CA ALA A 501 -2.45 28.15 -25.07
C ALA A 501 -2.59 28.14 -26.60
N PHE A 502 -3.83 27.89 -27.06
CA PHE A 502 -4.24 27.81 -28.46
C PHE A 502 -3.65 26.65 -29.27
N GLN A 503 -3.10 25.65 -28.59
CA GLN A 503 -2.56 24.44 -29.21
C GLN A 503 -3.04 23.24 -28.41
N GLN A 504 -3.64 22.27 -29.09
CA GLN A 504 -4.09 21.03 -28.45
C GLN A 504 -3.10 19.90 -28.71
N ASP A 505 -2.83 19.64 -29.99
CA ASP A 505 -1.96 18.56 -30.41
C ASP A 505 -0.51 19.05 -30.44
N LEU A 506 0.34 18.40 -29.68
CA LEU A 506 1.78 18.65 -29.58
C LEU A 506 2.54 17.54 -30.27
N THR A 507 3.65 17.89 -30.91
CA THR A 507 4.54 16.91 -31.54
C THR A 507 5.98 17.27 -31.23
N PHE A 508 6.69 16.34 -30.62
CA PHE A 508 8.11 16.45 -30.30
C PHE A 508 8.88 15.49 -31.18
N THR A 509 9.89 15.98 -31.90
CA THR A 509 10.79 15.15 -32.70
C THR A 509 12.20 15.35 -32.19
N GLY A 510 12.76 14.33 -31.53
CA GLY A 510 14.09 14.38 -30.95
C GLY A 510 14.55 13.04 -30.39
N THR A 511 15.70 13.04 -29.73
CA THR A 511 16.13 11.91 -28.89
C THR A 511 15.29 11.88 -27.62
N PRO A 512 14.60 10.76 -27.29
CA PRO A 512 13.81 10.66 -26.07
C PRO A 512 14.65 10.84 -24.80
N ASN A 513 14.05 11.44 -23.77
CA ASN A 513 14.67 11.57 -22.46
C ASN A 513 14.72 10.22 -21.72
N ASN A 514 15.86 9.92 -21.12
CA ASN A 514 16.11 8.77 -20.26
C ASN A 514 17.09 9.16 -19.13
N GLY A 515 17.37 8.22 -18.21
CA GLY A 515 18.24 8.48 -17.07
C GLY A 515 17.67 9.50 -16.10
N THR A 516 18.42 9.81 -15.05
CA THR A 516 17.99 10.80 -14.04
C THR A 516 18.02 12.23 -14.62
N ILE A 517 16.91 12.95 -14.48
CA ILE A 517 16.77 14.34 -14.90
C ILE A 517 16.53 15.22 -13.68
N THR A 518 17.32 16.28 -13.57
CA THR A 518 17.29 17.18 -12.41
C THR A 518 16.98 18.60 -12.83
N LEU A 519 16.01 19.22 -12.17
CA LEU A 519 15.68 20.64 -12.33
C LEU A 519 15.88 21.37 -11.00
N THR A 520 16.79 22.34 -10.95
CA THR A 520 16.96 23.18 -9.76
C THR A 520 15.74 24.07 -9.52
N GLY A 521 15.01 23.75 -8.45
CA GLY A 521 13.99 24.59 -7.85
C GLY A 521 14.61 25.82 -7.19
N THR A 522 13.94 26.96 -7.32
CA THR A 522 14.37 28.20 -6.68
C THR A 522 13.42 28.56 -5.56
N PHE A 523 13.97 28.92 -4.41
CA PHE A 523 13.23 29.48 -3.29
C PHE A 523 13.62 30.95 -3.12
N THR A 524 12.63 31.85 -3.02
CA THR A 524 12.87 33.25 -2.67
C THR A 524 12.30 33.57 -1.29
N ASP A 525 13.15 33.69 -0.28
CA ASP A 525 12.72 34.19 1.04
C ASP A 525 12.37 35.68 0.97
N ARG A 526 11.06 35.96 0.93
CA ARG A 526 10.52 37.31 0.92
C ARG A 526 9.40 37.51 1.93
N THR A 527 9.44 36.79 3.05
CA THR A 527 8.56 36.97 4.23
C THR A 527 7.13 36.43 4.15
N ASN A 528 6.71 35.79 3.04
CA ASN A 528 5.39 35.15 2.92
C ASN A 528 5.50 33.76 2.28
N ASP A 529 5.59 32.72 3.11
CA ASP A 529 5.77 31.34 2.68
C ASP A 529 4.65 30.82 1.78
N ASN A 530 3.46 31.45 1.76
CA ASN A 530 2.34 30.99 0.92
C ASN A 530 2.57 31.23 -0.58
N VAL A 531 3.43 32.18 -0.93
CA VAL A 531 3.68 32.59 -2.32
C VAL A 531 5.11 32.33 -2.76
N GLU A 532 5.91 31.62 -1.96
CA GLU A 532 7.33 31.37 -2.26
C GLU A 532 7.62 29.86 -2.32
N GLY A 533 8.66 29.48 -3.07
CA GLY A 533 9.10 28.10 -3.27
C GLY A 533 8.37 27.34 -4.37
N TRP A 534 7.59 28.02 -5.22
CA TRP A 534 6.83 27.39 -6.30
C TRP A 534 7.70 27.09 -7.52
N VAL A 535 7.64 25.86 -8.00
CA VAL A 535 8.38 25.41 -9.19
C VAL A 535 7.42 24.77 -10.18
N LEU A 536 7.36 25.29 -11.40
CA LEU A 536 6.61 24.69 -12.49
C LEU A 536 7.48 23.63 -13.18
N VAL A 537 7.11 22.38 -13.01
CA VAL A 537 7.80 21.21 -13.56
C VAL A 537 6.91 20.49 -14.56
N ALA A 538 7.47 19.53 -15.28
CA ALA A 538 6.72 18.62 -16.13
C ALA A 538 7.41 17.27 -16.20
N ASN A 539 6.64 16.20 -16.33
CA ASN A 539 7.20 14.86 -16.52
C ASN A 539 8.09 14.85 -17.78
N PRO A 540 9.41 14.63 -17.63
CA PRO A 540 10.35 14.70 -18.75
C PRO A 540 10.36 13.45 -19.60
N TYR A 541 9.70 12.37 -19.21
CA TYR A 541 9.85 11.09 -19.88
C TYR A 541 8.80 10.87 -20.98
N PRO A 542 9.13 10.06 -22.00
CA PRO A 542 8.19 9.59 -23.00
C PRO A 542 7.21 8.50 -22.50
N SER A 543 7.02 8.38 -21.18
CA SER A 543 6.07 7.50 -20.48
C SER A 543 5.44 8.26 -19.30
N ALA A 544 4.43 7.68 -18.66
CA ALA A 544 3.91 8.22 -17.41
C ALA A 544 4.89 7.97 -16.24
N ILE A 545 4.76 8.76 -15.18
CA ILE A 545 5.46 8.55 -13.90
C ILE A 545 4.49 8.44 -12.73
N SER A 546 4.85 7.64 -11.72
CA SER A 546 4.12 7.51 -10.46
C SER A 546 4.31 8.75 -9.58
N VAL A 547 3.21 9.32 -9.09
CA VAL A 547 3.25 10.46 -8.16
C VAL A 547 3.84 10.06 -6.81
N SER A 548 3.58 8.84 -6.32
CA SER A 548 4.14 8.41 -5.02
C SER A 548 5.65 8.26 -5.11
N ARG A 549 6.17 7.59 -6.15
CA ARG A 549 7.63 7.46 -6.37
C ARG A 549 8.28 8.84 -6.56
N PHE A 550 7.63 9.72 -7.32
CA PHE A 550 8.11 11.09 -7.49
C PHE A 550 8.19 11.86 -6.17
N LEU A 551 7.16 11.79 -5.32
CA LEU A 551 7.14 12.50 -4.04
C LEU A 551 8.12 11.88 -3.02
N ASN A 552 8.32 10.56 -3.04
CA ASN A 552 9.28 9.86 -2.18
C ASN A 552 10.72 10.27 -2.48
N GLU A 553 11.11 10.31 -3.76
CA GLU A 553 12.45 10.79 -4.17
C GLU A 553 12.65 12.29 -3.85
N ASN A 554 11.56 13.05 -3.78
CA ASN A 554 11.57 14.48 -3.55
C ASN A 554 10.96 14.85 -2.17
N ASP A 555 11.43 14.19 -1.12
CA ASP A 555 10.98 14.38 0.28
C ASP A 555 11.08 15.82 0.80
N HIS A 556 11.93 16.64 0.17
CA HIS A 556 12.11 18.05 0.44
C HIS A 556 11.05 18.96 -0.22
N LEU A 557 10.04 18.40 -0.88
CA LEU A 557 8.84 19.10 -1.32
C LEU A 557 7.79 19.15 -0.21
N THR A 558 6.73 19.93 -0.38
CA THR A 558 5.56 19.90 0.52
C THR A 558 4.65 18.69 0.27
N GLY A 559 5.15 17.65 -0.41
CA GLY A 559 4.49 16.36 -0.52
C GLY A 559 3.21 16.33 -1.36
N ALA A 560 3.06 17.27 -2.29
CA ALA A 560 1.93 17.34 -3.19
C ALA A 560 2.33 17.89 -4.55
N VAL A 561 1.59 17.45 -5.56
CA VAL A 561 1.63 17.98 -6.93
C VAL A 561 0.35 18.75 -7.22
N TYR A 562 0.48 19.80 -8.03
CA TYR A 562 -0.60 20.76 -8.26
C TYR A 562 -0.87 20.90 -9.76
N PHE A 563 -1.99 20.34 -10.21
CA PHE A 563 -2.39 20.34 -11.61
C PHE A 563 -3.30 21.52 -11.93
N TRP A 564 -3.03 22.19 -13.04
CA TRP A 564 -3.88 23.27 -13.52
C TRP A 564 -5.13 22.72 -14.24
N ASP A 565 -6.33 23.11 -13.80
CA ASP A 565 -7.59 22.78 -14.48
C ASP A 565 -8.47 24.03 -14.64
N ASP A 566 -8.47 24.60 -15.85
CA ASP A 566 -9.24 25.80 -16.24
C ASP A 566 -10.74 25.47 -16.46
N ASN A 567 -11.39 24.90 -15.45
CA ASN A 567 -12.77 24.43 -15.49
C ASN A 567 -13.76 25.61 -15.33
N ASN A 568 -14.19 26.19 -16.45
CA ASN A 568 -15.24 27.22 -16.60
C ASN A 568 -14.85 28.69 -16.40
N SER A 569 -13.58 29.09 -16.50
CA SER A 569 -13.21 30.53 -16.48
C SER A 569 -13.62 31.32 -17.75
N GLN A 570 -14.54 30.81 -18.58
CA GLN A 570 -14.88 31.32 -19.94
C GLN A 570 -15.25 32.82 -20.01
N SER A 571 -15.50 33.47 -18.87
CA SER A 571 -15.83 34.90 -18.76
C SER A 571 -14.91 35.71 -17.82
N ALA A 572 -13.90 35.10 -17.17
CA ALA A 572 -13.04 35.76 -16.18
C ALA A 572 -11.62 35.16 -16.08
N ARG A 573 -10.71 35.88 -15.40
CA ARG A 573 -9.32 35.43 -15.12
C ARG A 573 -9.34 34.17 -14.24
N GLY A 574 -8.60 33.12 -14.62
CA GLY A 574 -8.33 31.97 -13.76
C GLY A 574 -7.58 32.37 -12.48
N SER A 575 -7.84 31.65 -11.39
CA SER A 575 -7.32 31.95 -10.05
C SER A 575 -6.60 30.74 -9.46
N ASN A 576 -5.91 30.92 -8.34
CA ASN A 576 -5.29 29.80 -7.61
C ASN A 576 -6.31 28.75 -7.14
N ALA A 577 -7.62 29.06 -7.19
CA ALA A 577 -8.68 28.12 -6.86
C ALA A 577 -9.00 27.10 -7.97
N ASP A 578 -8.34 27.20 -9.13
CA ASP A 578 -8.50 26.31 -10.29
C ASP A 578 -7.50 25.13 -10.28
N TYR A 579 -6.57 25.11 -9.31
CA TYR A 579 -5.66 23.99 -9.13
C TYR A 579 -6.34 22.80 -8.46
N ILE A 580 -6.10 21.62 -9.03
CA ILE A 580 -6.32 20.34 -8.39
C ILE A 580 -5.05 19.99 -7.61
N VAL A 581 -5.22 19.60 -6.34
CA VAL A 581 -4.13 19.15 -5.48
C VAL A 581 -4.16 17.63 -5.44
N ALA A 582 -3.01 16.99 -5.65
CA ALA A 582 -2.90 15.54 -5.57
C ALA A 582 -1.64 15.11 -4.82
N ASN A 583 -1.71 13.98 -4.13
CA ASN A 583 -0.59 13.35 -3.45
C ASN A 583 -0.71 11.81 -3.49
N ALA A 584 0.08 11.10 -2.70
CA ALA A 584 0.11 9.64 -2.73
C ALA A 584 -1.24 8.95 -2.39
N ILE A 585 -2.20 9.66 -1.78
CA ILE A 585 -3.44 9.06 -1.26
C ILE A 585 -4.73 9.58 -1.92
N ALA A 586 -4.75 10.81 -2.44
CA ALA A 586 -5.98 11.39 -2.98
C ALA A 586 -5.73 12.55 -3.94
N THR A 587 -6.83 13.05 -4.51
CA THR A 587 -6.90 14.28 -5.29
C THR A 587 -8.10 15.12 -4.84
N THR A 588 -7.99 16.46 -4.91
CA THR A 588 -9.14 17.36 -4.75
C THR A 588 -9.90 17.55 -6.06
N GLN A 589 -11.16 17.98 -5.96
CA GLN A 589 -12.00 18.28 -7.12
C GLN A 589 -12.32 19.78 -7.21
N ASN A 590 -12.61 20.24 -8.42
CA ASN A 590 -13.04 21.61 -8.71
C ASN A 590 -14.50 21.73 -9.20
N SER A 591 -15.27 20.62 -9.27
CA SER A 591 -16.70 20.63 -9.60
C SER A 591 -17.46 19.38 -9.12
N GLN A 592 -18.79 19.51 -8.96
CA GLN A 592 -19.69 18.57 -8.26
C GLN A 592 -20.15 17.33 -9.07
N ALA A 593 -19.84 17.20 -10.37
CA ALA A 593 -20.27 16.04 -11.18
C ALA A 593 -19.33 15.69 -12.34
N GLY A 594 -19.06 14.40 -12.54
CA GLY A 594 -18.23 13.86 -13.63
C GLY A 594 -16.74 14.00 -13.36
N ASN A 595 -16.38 14.03 -12.06
CA ASN A 595 -15.05 14.32 -11.58
C ASN A 595 -14.42 13.22 -10.72
N GLU A 596 -15.16 12.15 -10.45
CA GLU A 596 -14.74 11.10 -9.53
C GLU A 596 -13.53 10.30 -10.06
N ASP A 597 -13.42 10.11 -11.38
CA ASP A 597 -12.37 9.30 -12.01
C ASP A 597 -11.07 10.09 -12.31
N ARG A 598 -10.86 11.25 -11.67
CA ARG A 598 -9.99 12.30 -12.21
C ARG A 598 -8.49 12.25 -11.96
N TYR A 599 -8.03 11.24 -11.24
CA TYR A 599 -6.65 11.10 -10.85
C TYR A 599 -6.33 9.61 -10.75
N ASN A 600 -5.34 9.20 -11.53
CA ASN A 600 -4.92 7.81 -11.65
C ASN A 600 -3.60 7.55 -10.90
N TYR A 601 -3.17 8.45 -10.01
CA TYR A 601 -1.88 8.40 -9.29
C TYR A 601 -0.62 8.54 -10.16
N HIS A 602 -0.77 8.92 -11.44
CA HIS A 602 0.33 9.09 -12.38
C HIS A 602 0.33 10.48 -13.03
N ILE A 603 1.48 10.90 -13.56
CA ILE A 603 1.65 12.11 -14.36
C ILE A 603 2.02 11.67 -15.78
N GLY A 604 1.18 12.02 -16.75
CA GLY A 604 1.39 11.66 -18.15
C GLY A 604 2.65 12.29 -18.74
N SER A 605 3.17 11.68 -19.79
CA SER A 605 4.38 12.12 -20.51
C SER A 605 4.26 13.57 -20.98
N GLY A 606 5.17 14.43 -20.54
CA GLY A 606 5.14 15.86 -20.85
C GLY A 606 4.06 16.67 -20.12
N GLN A 607 3.28 16.08 -19.22
CA GLN A 607 2.28 16.81 -18.42
C GLN A 607 2.97 17.71 -17.39
N GLY A 608 2.56 18.99 -17.36
CA GLY A 608 3.09 19.99 -16.45
C GLY A 608 2.28 20.12 -15.16
N PHE A 609 2.97 20.35 -14.06
CA PHE A 609 2.39 20.51 -12.72
C PHE A 609 3.28 21.40 -11.86
N PHE A 610 2.70 22.05 -10.86
CA PHE A 610 3.47 22.76 -9.85
C PHE A 610 3.86 21.81 -8.72
N VAL A 611 5.03 22.07 -8.15
CA VAL A 611 5.46 21.58 -6.83
C VAL A 611 5.89 22.77 -5.98
N LYS A 612 6.01 22.54 -4.67
CA LYS A 612 6.49 23.55 -3.73
C LYS A 612 7.61 22.98 -2.87
N LEU A 613 8.72 23.71 -2.78
CA LEU A 613 9.83 23.37 -1.89
C LEU A 613 9.42 23.59 -0.42
N SER A 614 9.79 22.67 0.48
CA SER A 614 9.44 22.74 1.91
C SER A 614 10.46 23.52 2.76
N SER A 615 11.62 23.87 2.20
CA SER A 615 12.69 24.62 2.86
C SER A 615 13.01 25.93 2.15
N ASP A 616 13.71 26.83 2.85
CA ASP A 616 14.13 28.15 2.35
C ASP A 616 15.36 28.11 1.41
N ALA A 617 15.71 26.92 0.92
CA ALA A 617 16.86 26.69 0.05
C ALA A 617 16.44 26.35 -1.39
N ASN A 618 17.28 26.73 -2.35
CA ASN A 618 17.20 26.19 -3.70
C ASN A 618 17.56 24.71 -3.65
N LEU A 619 16.62 23.85 -4.02
CA LEU A 619 16.77 22.41 -4.03
C LEU A 619 16.34 21.85 -5.38
N ASP A 620 16.95 20.73 -5.73
CA ASP A 620 16.77 20.07 -7.01
C ASP A 620 15.52 19.19 -6.98
N VAL A 621 14.62 19.39 -7.95
CA VAL A 621 13.52 18.46 -8.23
C VAL A 621 14.06 17.38 -9.16
N VAL A 622 14.04 16.13 -8.69
CA VAL A 622 14.66 14.98 -9.32
C VAL A 622 13.59 14.10 -9.95
N PHE A 623 13.81 13.70 -11.19
CA PHE A 623 13.06 12.67 -11.89
C PHE A 623 14.02 11.49 -12.11
N THR A 624 13.71 10.33 -11.56
CA THR A 624 14.52 9.11 -11.70
C THR A 624 13.80 8.10 -12.62
N GLU A 625 14.49 7.03 -12.99
CA GLU A 625 13.98 6.06 -13.98
C GLU A 625 12.92 5.12 -13.42
N ASP A 626 13.01 4.80 -12.13
CA ASP A 626 12.09 3.95 -11.34
C ASP A 626 10.70 4.58 -11.17
N MET A 627 10.59 5.90 -11.35
CA MET A 627 9.30 6.58 -11.35
C MET A 627 8.42 6.18 -12.54
N ARG A 628 9.02 5.74 -13.65
CA ARG A 628 8.29 5.49 -14.91
C ARG A 628 7.43 4.23 -14.82
N VAL A 629 6.27 4.28 -15.45
CA VAL A 629 5.38 3.14 -15.65
C VAL A 629 5.13 2.94 -17.14
N SER A 630 4.98 1.68 -17.55
CA SER A 630 4.68 1.30 -18.94
C SER A 630 3.25 1.67 -19.32
N ASP A 631 2.31 1.53 -18.38
CA ASP A 631 0.91 1.87 -18.53
C ASP A 631 0.60 3.33 -18.15
N SER A 632 -0.68 3.63 -17.88
CA SER A 632 -1.14 4.87 -17.25
C SER A 632 -0.74 6.18 -17.95
N ASN A 633 -0.42 6.12 -19.24
CA ASN A 633 0.02 7.26 -20.06
C ASN A 633 -1.01 7.73 -21.09
N SER A 634 -2.21 7.11 -21.15
CA SER A 634 -3.35 7.53 -22.00
C SER A 634 -3.56 9.05 -22.06
N ASP A 635 -4.14 9.53 -23.15
CA ASP A 635 -4.67 10.89 -23.21
C ASP A 635 -5.80 11.06 -22.19
N ASP A 636 -6.48 9.95 -21.87
CA ASP A 636 -7.35 9.80 -20.72
C ASP A 636 -6.57 9.57 -19.41
N ASN A 637 -5.30 9.94 -19.33
CA ASN A 637 -4.54 10.14 -18.09
C ASN A 637 -3.98 11.56 -18.01
N PHE A 638 -3.76 12.22 -19.16
CA PHE A 638 -4.05 13.66 -19.26
C PHE A 638 -5.52 13.95 -18.87
N TYR A 639 -6.41 12.97 -19.04
CA TYR A 639 -7.78 12.89 -18.51
C TYR A 639 -8.20 11.52 -17.93
N ARG A 640 -7.77 11.16 -16.71
CA ARG A 640 -8.75 10.61 -15.74
C ARG A 640 -9.29 9.18 -16.00
N ILE A 641 -8.68 8.17 -15.37
CA ILE A 641 -9.35 6.91 -14.98
C ILE A 641 -9.13 6.67 -13.48
N ALA A 642 -10.14 6.13 -12.78
CA ALA A 642 -10.04 5.73 -11.38
C ALA A 642 -8.95 4.67 -11.17
N GLY A 643 -7.84 5.07 -10.54
CA GLY A 643 -6.92 4.10 -9.93
C GLY A 643 -7.55 3.52 -8.67
N THR A 644 -7.60 2.20 -8.55
CA THR A 644 -8.02 1.52 -7.32
C THR A 644 -6.91 1.56 -6.27
N LYS A 645 -6.82 2.65 -5.50
CA LYS A 645 -6.28 2.56 -4.14
C LYS A 645 -7.46 2.41 -3.19
N ASN A 646 -7.48 1.30 -2.44
CA ASN A 646 -8.46 1.02 -1.38
C ASN A 646 -8.19 1.86 -0.12
N ILE A 647 -7.74 3.11 -0.27
CA ILE A 647 -7.62 4.03 0.86
C ILE A 647 -9.02 4.59 1.09
N PRO A 648 -9.54 4.51 2.32
CA PRO A 648 -10.80 5.13 2.63
C PRO A 648 -10.71 6.65 2.67
N LEU A 649 -11.65 7.32 2.00
CA LEU A 649 -11.64 8.77 1.86
C LEU A 649 -12.96 9.38 2.34
N LEU A 650 -12.87 10.58 2.90
CA LEU A 650 -13.98 11.49 3.17
C LEU A 650 -13.75 12.79 2.40
N ARG A 651 -14.60 13.06 1.41
CA ARG A 651 -14.62 14.33 0.69
C ARG A 651 -15.58 15.29 1.36
N ILE A 652 -15.12 16.52 1.58
CA ILE A 652 -15.85 17.60 2.20
C ILE A 652 -16.07 18.68 1.16
N ASN A 653 -17.33 18.95 0.80
CA ASN A 653 -17.71 19.87 -0.27
C ASN A 653 -18.43 21.09 0.29
N LEU A 654 -17.95 22.30 -0.02
CA LEU A 654 -18.62 23.57 0.23
C LEU A 654 -19.23 24.09 -1.07
N MET A 655 -20.53 24.37 -1.05
CA MET A 655 -21.31 24.68 -2.24
C MET A 655 -22.32 25.81 -2.01
N ASN A 656 -22.79 26.44 -3.08
CA ASN A 656 -23.95 27.35 -3.03
C ASN A 656 -24.79 27.26 -4.32
N ASP A 657 -25.97 27.90 -4.30
CA ASP A 657 -26.91 27.91 -5.43
C ASP A 657 -26.38 28.67 -6.66
N ASP A 658 -25.37 29.53 -6.48
CA ASP A 658 -24.72 30.29 -7.54
C ASP A 658 -23.60 29.51 -8.25
N GLY A 659 -23.38 28.25 -7.86
CA GLY A 659 -22.42 27.34 -8.49
C GLY A 659 -21.01 27.36 -7.89
N LEU A 660 -20.84 27.92 -6.68
CA LEU A 660 -19.60 27.77 -5.91
C LEU A 660 -19.36 26.28 -5.60
N PHE A 661 -18.13 25.84 -5.76
CA PHE A 661 -17.66 24.54 -5.30
C PHE A 661 -16.23 24.66 -4.76
N LYS A 662 -16.00 24.17 -3.54
CA LYS A 662 -14.69 24.00 -2.91
C LYS A 662 -14.63 22.66 -2.19
N GLN A 663 -13.51 21.96 -2.26
CA GLN A 663 -13.35 20.64 -1.65
C GLN A 663 -12.09 20.54 -0.79
N SER A 664 -12.19 19.80 0.30
CA SER A 664 -11.07 19.26 1.06
C SER A 664 -11.28 17.75 1.25
N VAL A 665 -10.21 16.98 1.36
CA VAL A 665 -10.25 15.51 1.45
C VAL A 665 -9.55 15.05 2.72
N VAL A 666 -10.15 14.09 3.40
CA VAL A 666 -9.51 13.37 4.52
C VAL A 666 -9.31 11.92 4.10
N GLY A 667 -8.08 11.42 4.16
CA GLY A 667 -7.77 10.01 3.92
C GLY A 667 -7.45 9.29 5.23
N PHE A 668 -8.01 8.10 5.42
CA PHE A 668 -7.78 7.26 6.59
C PHE A 668 -6.66 6.28 6.29
N VAL A 669 -5.48 6.52 6.85
CA VAL A 669 -4.25 5.75 6.57
C VAL A 669 -3.74 5.15 7.87
N SER A 670 -3.46 3.84 7.90
CA SER A 670 -2.87 3.20 9.07
C SER A 670 -1.45 3.73 9.35
N GLY A 671 -1.05 3.77 10.61
CA GLY A 671 0.32 4.15 11.01
C GLY A 671 0.65 5.65 10.92
N VAL A 672 -0.27 6.52 10.51
CA VAL A 672 -0.01 7.97 10.42
C VAL A 672 -0.31 8.69 11.74
N SER A 673 0.53 9.68 12.08
CA SER A 673 0.31 10.52 13.25
C SER A 673 -0.73 11.62 12.99
N ASP A 674 -1.78 11.70 13.81
CA ASP A 674 -2.73 12.83 13.79
C ASP A 674 -2.11 14.14 14.30
N LYS A 675 -0.96 14.06 14.98
CA LYS A 675 -0.31 15.19 15.67
C LYS A 675 0.89 15.76 14.92
N GLN A 676 1.26 15.16 13.79
CA GLN A 676 2.40 15.57 12.97
C GLN A 676 1.98 15.61 11.50
N ILE A 677 2.60 16.50 10.73
CA ILE A 677 2.40 16.53 9.27
C ILE A 677 3.19 15.36 8.69
N ASN A 678 2.50 14.47 7.99
CA ASN A 678 3.13 13.48 7.13
C ASN A 678 3.19 14.07 5.72
N GLN A 679 4.37 14.47 5.27
CA GLN A 679 4.52 15.13 3.98
C GLN A 679 4.02 14.26 2.82
N GLN A 680 4.20 12.94 2.86
CA GLN A 680 3.74 12.05 1.78
C GLN A 680 2.20 12.06 1.61
N TYR A 681 1.46 12.27 2.69
CA TYR A 681 0.00 12.06 2.74
C TYR A 681 -0.81 13.32 3.07
N ASP A 682 -0.20 14.36 3.63
CA ASP A 682 -0.82 15.65 3.93
C ASP A 682 -0.42 16.70 2.86
N ALA A 683 -1.40 17.30 2.18
CA ALA A 683 -1.18 18.30 1.14
C ALA A 683 -1.70 19.68 1.53
N ASN A 684 -0.81 20.68 1.55
CA ASN A 684 -1.15 22.07 1.91
C ASN A 684 -2.19 22.69 0.95
N ALA A 685 -3.13 23.45 1.51
CA ALA A 685 -4.15 24.18 0.77
C ALA A 685 -3.58 25.48 0.18
N ILE A 686 -3.29 25.49 -1.14
CA ILE A 686 -2.93 26.71 -1.89
C ILE A 686 -4.05 27.78 -1.78
N ASN A 687 -5.30 27.33 -1.74
CA ASN A 687 -6.48 28.16 -1.77
C ASN A 687 -6.92 28.66 -0.38
N SER A 688 -6.22 28.34 0.71
CA SER A 688 -6.60 28.74 2.08
C SER A 688 -6.70 30.26 2.27
N GLU A 689 -6.05 31.05 1.42
CA GLU A 689 -6.11 32.51 1.40
C GLU A 689 -7.03 33.10 0.31
N SER A 690 -7.68 32.25 -0.49
CA SER A 690 -8.64 32.69 -1.51
C SER A 690 -9.92 33.26 -0.90
N GLU A 691 -10.62 34.12 -1.65
CA GLU A 691 -11.86 34.78 -1.19
C GLU A 691 -12.93 33.75 -0.80
N ASP A 692 -13.00 32.64 -1.53
CA ASP A 692 -13.78 31.45 -1.18
C ASP A 692 -12.85 30.22 -1.05
N ALA A 693 -12.91 29.54 0.10
CA ALA A 693 -12.03 28.41 0.41
C ALA A 693 -12.68 27.42 1.38
N LEU A 694 -12.26 26.15 1.31
CA LEU A 694 -12.54 25.09 2.29
C LEU A 694 -11.27 24.27 2.47
N TYR A 695 -10.89 23.98 3.71
CA TYR A 695 -9.71 23.21 4.07
C TYR A 695 -9.89 22.55 5.44
N THR A 696 -9.17 21.47 5.69
CA THR A 696 -9.02 20.92 7.04
C THR A 696 -7.83 21.57 7.75
N ILE A 697 -7.74 21.42 9.07
CA ILE A 697 -6.68 22.01 9.89
C ILE A 697 -6.00 20.92 10.71
N LYS A 698 -4.67 20.81 10.57
CA LYS A 698 -3.79 19.91 11.32
C LYS A 698 -2.57 20.71 11.78
N VAL A 699 -2.19 20.63 13.06
CA VAL A 699 -1.07 21.41 13.65
C VAL A 699 -1.01 22.87 13.17
N ASP A 700 -2.14 23.57 13.28
CA ASP A 700 -2.31 24.99 12.92
C ASP A 700 -2.04 25.34 11.44
N GLN A 701 -2.01 24.35 10.54
CA GLN A 701 -1.85 24.53 9.09
C GLN A 701 -3.09 24.06 8.32
N ALA A 702 -3.34 24.69 7.17
CA ALA A 702 -4.50 24.45 6.32
C ALA A 702 -4.19 23.42 5.23
N PHE A 703 -4.99 22.35 5.14
CA PHE A 703 -4.79 21.22 4.24
C PHE A 703 -5.93 21.06 3.23
N ALA A 704 -5.54 20.82 1.99
CA ALA A 704 -6.43 20.40 0.91
C ALA A 704 -6.70 18.89 0.99
N ILE A 705 -5.67 18.11 1.34
CA ILE A 705 -5.75 16.68 1.64
C ILE A 705 -5.09 16.48 3.01
N GLN A 706 -5.77 15.82 3.93
CA GLN A 706 -5.23 15.50 5.25
C GLN A 706 -5.31 14.00 5.51
N ALA A 707 -4.20 13.40 5.88
CA ALA A 707 -4.14 12.03 6.35
C ALA A 707 -4.33 11.96 7.86
N VAL A 708 -5.16 11.01 8.27
CA VAL A 708 -5.48 10.72 9.67
C VAL A 708 -5.53 9.21 9.86
N GLN A 709 -5.30 8.76 11.08
CA GLN A 709 -5.52 7.36 11.46
C GLN A 709 -7.02 7.07 11.59
N SER A 710 -7.41 5.81 11.51
CA SER A 710 -8.82 5.37 11.64
C SER A 710 -9.43 5.76 12.99
N GLU A 711 -8.60 6.00 14.01
CA GLU A 711 -8.96 6.30 15.40
C GLU A 711 -9.24 7.79 15.66
N VAL A 712 -8.96 8.69 14.70
CA VAL A 712 -8.99 10.15 14.92
C VAL A 712 -10.29 10.63 15.58
N GLU A 713 -10.15 11.41 16.66
CA GLU A 713 -11.30 11.86 17.46
C GLU A 713 -12.02 13.05 16.82
N SER A 714 -11.27 13.96 16.20
CA SER A 714 -11.85 15.15 15.59
C SER A 714 -10.95 15.76 14.51
N ILE A 715 -11.58 16.37 13.51
CA ILE A 715 -10.92 17.08 12.41
C ILE A 715 -11.53 18.48 12.32
N ALA A 716 -10.69 19.51 12.46
CA ALA A 716 -11.12 20.90 12.38
C ALA A 716 -11.23 21.34 10.92
N LEU A 717 -12.27 22.14 10.61
CA LEU A 717 -12.51 22.66 9.26
C LEU A 717 -12.45 24.19 9.26
N GLY A 718 -11.73 24.73 8.29
CA GLY A 718 -11.68 26.15 7.98
C GLY A 718 -12.34 26.47 6.64
N MET A 719 -12.98 27.64 6.57
CA MET A 719 -13.58 28.15 5.33
C MET A 719 -13.46 29.67 5.21
N ASN A 720 -13.35 30.13 3.96
CA ASN A 720 -13.46 31.54 3.61
C ASN A 720 -14.70 31.74 2.75
N ILE A 721 -15.43 32.82 3.00
CA ILE A 721 -16.67 33.17 2.31
C ILE A 721 -16.55 34.59 1.77
N LYS A 722 -16.65 34.73 0.46
CA LYS A 722 -16.57 36.04 -0.21
C LYS A 722 -17.81 36.89 0.02
N GLU A 723 -18.99 36.32 -0.23
CA GLU A 723 -20.26 37.03 -0.17
C GLU A 723 -21.19 36.42 0.87
N SER A 724 -21.87 37.27 1.66
CA SER A 724 -22.86 36.79 2.63
C SER A 724 -24.02 36.10 1.92
N GLY A 725 -24.40 34.90 2.35
CA GLY A 725 -25.36 34.08 1.61
C GLY A 725 -25.70 32.74 2.27
N SER A 726 -26.37 31.90 1.49
CA SER A 726 -26.69 30.52 1.85
C SER A 726 -25.69 29.56 1.22
N TYR A 727 -25.19 28.62 2.01
CA TYR A 727 -24.15 27.66 1.63
C TYR A 727 -24.57 26.26 2.07
N GLN A 728 -23.95 25.24 1.46
CA GLN A 728 -24.13 23.84 1.79
C GLN A 728 -22.78 23.17 2.07
N LEU A 729 -22.71 22.39 3.14
CA LEU A 729 -21.63 21.43 3.38
C LEU A 729 -22.13 20.01 3.10
N ASP A 730 -21.45 19.29 2.23
CA ASP A 730 -21.76 17.91 1.87
C ASP A 730 -20.54 17.01 2.13
N LEU A 731 -20.80 15.82 2.68
CA LEU A 731 -19.77 14.84 3.01
C LEU A 731 -20.00 13.56 2.21
N GLN A 732 -18.97 13.13 1.50
CA GLN A 732 -19.04 11.95 0.64
C GLN A 732 -17.95 10.96 1.03
N TRP A 733 -18.36 9.73 1.32
CA TRP A 733 -17.48 8.63 1.69
C TRP A 733 -17.12 7.81 0.45
N GLU A 734 -15.85 7.46 0.31
CA GLU A 734 -15.34 6.57 -0.74
C GLU A 734 -14.56 5.41 -0.09
N ASN A 735 -14.64 4.24 -0.72
CA ASN A 735 -13.90 3.02 -0.33
C ASN A 735 -14.13 2.52 1.11
N MET A 736 -15.24 2.89 1.77
CA MET A 736 -15.64 2.40 3.10
C MET A 736 -17.13 2.61 3.39
N GLU A 737 -17.68 1.82 4.33
CA GLU A 737 -18.89 2.21 5.06
C GLU A 737 -18.59 3.45 5.93
N ALA A 738 -19.52 4.42 5.98
CA ALA A 738 -19.30 5.70 6.65
C ALA A 738 -18.79 5.53 8.10
N LEU A 739 -17.59 6.07 8.40
CA LEU A 739 -17.12 6.13 9.78
C LEU A 739 -18.06 7.02 10.60
N PRO A 740 -18.19 6.77 11.91
CA PRO A 740 -19.18 7.44 12.74
C PRO A 740 -18.71 8.86 13.08
N PHE A 741 -18.75 9.78 12.12
CA PHE A 741 -18.51 11.21 12.32
C PHE A 741 -19.82 12.00 12.27
N GLN A 742 -19.90 13.04 13.09
CA GLN A 742 -20.94 14.07 13.06
C GLN A 742 -20.28 15.44 12.85
N LEU A 743 -20.93 16.33 12.11
CA LEU A 743 -20.48 17.71 11.97
C LEU A 743 -21.02 18.55 13.12
N LYS A 744 -20.13 19.25 13.80
CA LYS A 744 -20.49 20.23 14.82
C LYS A 744 -20.36 21.64 14.25
N ASP A 745 -21.46 22.39 14.20
CA ASP A 745 -21.41 23.85 13.98
C ASP A 745 -21.21 24.55 15.34
N ASN A 746 -20.00 25.03 15.62
CA ASN A 746 -19.66 25.73 16.85
C ASN A 746 -20.33 27.11 16.98
N LEU A 747 -20.87 27.68 15.89
CA LEU A 747 -21.64 28.93 15.95
C LEU A 747 -23.04 28.71 16.52
N THR A 748 -23.72 27.64 16.08
CA THR A 748 -25.09 27.31 16.53
C THR A 748 -25.12 26.35 17.71
N GLY A 749 -24.06 25.56 17.88
CA GLY A 749 -23.97 24.44 18.82
C GLY A 749 -24.65 23.16 18.32
N GLU A 750 -25.09 23.12 17.06
CA GLU A 750 -25.76 21.95 16.48
C GLU A 750 -24.77 20.81 16.17
N LEU A 751 -25.20 19.58 16.46
CA LEU A 751 -24.56 18.35 16.01
C LEU A 751 -25.40 17.77 14.88
N ILE A 752 -24.79 17.55 13.73
CA ILE A 752 -25.45 17.23 12.47
C ILE A 752 -24.95 15.87 11.99
N GLU A 753 -25.86 14.91 11.89
CA GLU A 753 -25.63 13.66 11.18
C GLU A 753 -25.77 13.91 9.68
N LEU A 754 -24.68 13.74 8.94
CA LEU A 754 -24.60 14.14 7.54
C LEU A 754 -25.03 13.02 6.60
N THR A 755 -26.31 12.65 6.70
CA THR A 755 -26.99 11.82 5.68
C THR A 755 -27.43 12.63 4.47
N ASN A 756 -27.43 13.97 4.57
CA ASN A 756 -27.76 14.91 3.49
C ASN A 756 -26.89 16.18 3.64
N PRO A 757 -26.72 16.99 2.57
CA PRO A 757 -26.02 18.27 2.65
C PRO A 757 -26.61 19.20 3.74
N TYR A 758 -25.74 19.73 4.61
CA TYR A 758 -26.12 20.69 5.64
C TYR A 758 -26.16 22.11 5.07
N THR A 759 -27.34 22.73 5.07
CA THR A 759 -27.51 24.11 4.62
C THR A 759 -27.35 25.09 5.78
N PHE A 760 -26.53 26.12 5.60
CA PHE A 760 -26.28 27.15 6.60
C PHE A 760 -26.16 28.54 5.96
N THR A 761 -26.37 29.59 6.75
CA THR A 761 -26.06 30.96 6.34
C THR A 761 -24.70 31.39 6.88
N SER A 762 -23.99 32.20 6.11
CA SER A 762 -22.71 32.80 6.53
C SER A 762 -22.62 34.25 6.08
N GLU A 763 -21.95 35.07 6.89
CA GLU A 763 -21.47 36.37 6.47
C GLU A 763 -20.15 36.22 5.70
N SER A 764 -19.77 37.26 4.95
CA SER A 764 -18.42 37.37 4.35
C SER A 764 -17.35 37.37 5.45
N GLY A 765 -16.31 36.55 5.29
CA GLY A 765 -15.22 36.45 6.26
C GLY A 765 -14.44 35.13 6.21
N LYS A 766 -13.48 34.99 7.13
CA LYS A 766 -12.71 33.76 7.37
C LYS A 766 -13.17 33.12 8.67
N PHE A 767 -13.42 31.82 8.65
CA PHE A 767 -13.94 31.05 9.77
C PHE A 767 -13.10 29.78 9.94
N ILE A 768 -12.25 29.74 10.96
CA ILE A 768 -11.32 28.62 11.21
C ILE A 768 -11.81 27.64 12.28
N ASP A 769 -12.84 28.02 13.04
CA ASP A 769 -13.33 27.30 14.21
C ASP A 769 -14.85 27.05 14.17
N ARG A 770 -15.52 27.40 13.06
CA ARG A 770 -16.97 27.23 12.95
C ARG A 770 -17.38 25.77 12.85
N PHE A 771 -16.63 24.94 12.13
CA PHE A 771 -16.99 23.56 11.87
C PHE A 771 -15.93 22.58 12.38
N THR A 772 -16.39 21.48 12.96
CA THR A 772 -15.52 20.40 13.43
C THR A 772 -16.21 19.07 13.11
N LEU A 773 -15.53 18.19 12.39
CA LEU A 773 -15.94 16.78 12.31
C LEU A 773 -15.54 16.12 13.61
N GLN A 774 -16.51 15.61 14.34
CA GLN A 774 -16.28 14.95 15.62
C GLN A 774 -16.68 13.49 15.49
N ARG A 775 -15.79 12.59 15.87
CA ARG A 775 -16.14 11.18 15.97
C ARG A 775 -17.22 11.03 17.02
N ILE A 776 -18.27 10.30 16.66
CA ILE A 776 -19.31 9.89 17.59
C ILE A 776 -18.63 8.90 18.52
N SER A 777 -18.29 9.37 19.73
CA SER A 777 -17.93 8.47 20.81
C SER A 777 -19.14 7.57 21.02
N ARG A 778 -19.04 6.28 20.64
CA ARG A 778 -19.91 5.28 21.23
C ARG A 778 -19.62 5.34 22.71
N VAL A 779 -20.52 5.96 23.47
CA VAL A 779 -20.52 5.74 24.91
C VAL A 779 -20.65 4.23 25.05
N LEU A 780 -19.74 3.61 25.79
CA LEU A 780 -19.93 2.29 26.41
C LEU A 780 -21.12 2.38 27.39
N SER A 781 -22.31 2.67 26.87
CA SER A 781 -23.61 2.64 27.55
C SER A 781 -24.73 2.86 26.53
N GLU A 782 -24.92 1.86 25.69
CA GLU A 782 -26.26 1.28 25.53
C GLU A 782 -25.99 -0.11 24.96
N GLU A 783 -26.00 -1.12 25.84
CA GLU A 783 -26.55 -2.40 25.43
C GLU A 783 -27.78 -2.05 24.61
N SER A 784 -27.77 -2.34 23.31
CA SER A 784 -29.03 -2.47 22.59
C SER A 784 -29.85 -3.38 23.47
N LEU A 785 -30.89 -2.83 24.11
CA LEU A 785 -31.80 -3.62 24.91
C LEU A 785 -32.23 -4.71 23.97
N GLY A 786 -31.69 -5.90 24.22
CA GLY A 786 -31.94 -7.07 23.42
C GLY A 786 -33.44 -7.13 23.22
N SER A 787 -33.83 -7.57 22.05
CA SER A 787 -35.21 -7.68 21.63
C SER A 787 -36.03 -8.67 22.50
N GLU A 788 -35.50 -9.02 23.68
CA GLU A 788 -35.96 -9.91 24.72
C GLU A 788 -35.77 -9.26 26.12
N MET A 789 -36.86 -8.96 26.83
CA MET A 789 -36.84 -8.36 28.18
C MET A 789 -37.77 -9.09 29.14
N ILE A 790 -37.28 -9.32 30.36
CA ILE A 790 -38.08 -9.77 31.51
C ILE A 790 -37.89 -8.76 32.65
N TYR A 791 -38.97 -8.13 33.09
CA TYR A 791 -38.97 -7.21 34.23
C TYR A 791 -40.29 -7.28 35.00
N GLU A 792 -40.28 -6.85 36.26
CA GLU A 792 -41.46 -6.82 37.12
C GLU A 792 -41.85 -5.36 37.41
N ALA A 793 -43.15 -5.08 37.41
CA ALA A 793 -43.72 -3.85 37.94
C ALA A 793 -45.15 -4.11 38.45
N ASP A 794 -45.53 -3.49 39.57
CA ASP A 794 -46.87 -3.57 40.17
C ASP A 794 -47.38 -5.02 40.38
N ASN A 795 -46.51 -5.91 40.87
CA ASN A 795 -46.78 -7.34 41.08
C ASN A 795 -47.18 -8.07 39.78
N THR A 796 -46.67 -7.60 38.64
CA THR A 796 -46.85 -8.20 37.31
C THR A 796 -45.49 -8.33 36.63
N LEU A 797 -45.19 -9.53 36.14
CA LEU A 797 -44.00 -9.81 35.35
C LEU A 797 -44.32 -9.57 33.88
N PHE A 798 -43.61 -8.62 33.28
CA PHE A 798 -43.65 -8.35 31.85
C PHE A 798 -42.56 -9.15 31.17
N VAL A 799 -42.95 -9.99 30.22
CA VAL A 799 -42.05 -10.77 29.40
C VAL A 799 -42.25 -10.32 27.96
N ARG A 800 -41.19 -9.87 27.30
CA ARG A 800 -41.20 -9.43 25.91
C ARG A 800 -40.16 -10.22 25.16
N TYR A 801 -40.56 -10.93 24.12
CA TYR A 801 -39.65 -11.51 23.13
C TYR A 801 -40.01 -10.97 21.75
N SER A 802 -39.01 -10.81 20.89
CA SER A 802 -39.18 -10.37 19.50
C SER A 802 -39.65 -11.46 18.57
N ASP A 803 -39.41 -12.72 18.94
CA ASP A 803 -39.92 -13.88 18.22
C ASP A 803 -41.28 -14.36 18.76
N GLN A 804 -41.92 -15.27 18.04
CA GLN A 804 -43.18 -15.92 18.47
C GLN A 804 -42.92 -17.35 18.94
N GLN A 805 -41.74 -17.63 19.52
CA GLN A 805 -41.44 -18.94 20.07
C GLN A 805 -42.08 -19.11 21.44
N ASN A 806 -42.46 -20.35 21.76
CA ASN A 806 -43.05 -20.69 23.06
C ASN A 806 -41.94 -21.03 24.05
N ARG A 807 -41.80 -20.23 25.11
CA ARG A 807 -40.77 -20.38 26.14
C ARG A 807 -41.40 -20.59 27.50
N THR A 808 -40.73 -21.34 28.37
CA THR A 808 -41.20 -21.58 29.75
C THR A 808 -40.49 -20.66 30.72
N VAL A 809 -41.19 -19.68 31.26
CA VAL A 809 -40.69 -18.80 32.32
C VAL A 809 -40.96 -19.46 33.67
N THR A 810 -39.90 -19.63 34.46
CA THR A 810 -39.91 -20.24 35.79
C THR A 810 -39.51 -19.21 36.85
N ILE A 811 -40.25 -19.16 37.96
CA ILE A 811 -39.98 -18.29 39.11
C ILE A 811 -39.54 -19.15 40.29
N PHE A 812 -38.44 -18.78 40.93
CA PHE A 812 -37.80 -19.46 42.04
C PHE A 812 -37.75 -18.54 43.28
N ASP A 813 -37.77 -19.13 44.48
CA ASP A 813 -37.27 -18.43 45.67
C ASP A 813 -35.74 -18.45 45.75
N LEU A 814 -35.17 -17.73 46.72
CA LEU A 814 -33.71 -17.66 46.92
C LEU A 814 -33.07 -18.98 47.38
N SER A 815 -33.86 -20.00 47.75
CA SER A 815 -33.36 -21.34 48.03
C SER A 815 -33.33 -22.23 46.79
N GLY A 816 -33.78 -21.72 45.63
CA GLY A 816 -33.89 -22.45 44.37
C GLY A 816 -35.16 -23.27 44.24
N GLN A 817 -36.12 -23.15 45.16
CA GLN A 817 -37.42 -23.82 45.04
C GLN A 817 -38.26 -23.15 43.95
N VAL A 818 -38.75 -23.93 43.00
CA VAL A 818 -39.67 -23.45 41.95
C VAL A 818 -41.03 -23.12 42.57
N LEU A 819 -41.46 -21.87 42.41
CA LEU A 819 -42.75 -21.37 42.90
C LEU A 819 -43.80 -21.31 41.80
N MET A 820 -43.40 -21.03 40.56
CA MET A 820 -44.31 -20.89 39.42
C MET A 820 -43.61 -21.26 38.11
N LYS A 821 -44.35 -21.87 37.17
CA LYS A 821 -43.95 -22.05 35.77
C LYS A 821 -45.08 -21.60 34.86
N THR A 822 -44.78 -20.81 33.86
CA THR A 822 -45.75 -20.35 32.86
C THR A 822 -45.15 -20.41 31.46
N HIS A 823 -45.98 -20.63 30.46
CA HIS A 823 -45.57 -20.62 29.06
C HIS A 823 -45.96 -19.29 28.45
N VAL A 824 -45.03 -18.66 27.74
CA VAL A 824 -45.19 -17.35 27.11
C VAL A 824 -44.74 -17.42 25.66
N ILE A 825 -45.44 -16.67 24.81
CA ILE A 825 -45.20 -16.55 23.37
C ILE A 825 -45.20 -15.07 23.05
N GLY A 826 -44.10 -14.57 22.47
CA GLY A 826 -43.93 -13.15 22.17
C GLY A 826 -43.97 -12.27 23.42
N SER A 827 -44.79 -11.22 23.41
CA SER A 827 -44.97 -10.32 24.56
C SER A 827 -46.20 -10.70 25.40
N GLN A 828 -45.99 -11.03 26.67
CA GLN A 828 -47.04 -11.42 27.62
C GLN A 828 -46.80 -10.88 29.03
N GLU A 829 -47.88 -10.76 29.80
CA GLU A 829 -47.87 -10.36 31.20
C GLU A 829 -48.25 -11.55 32.09
N VAL A 830 -47.52 -11.74 33.19
CA VAL A 830 -47.72 -12.83 34.13
C VAL A 830 -47.99 -12.23 35.52
N ASN A 831 -49.17 -12.49 36.05
CA ASN A 831 -49.59 -11.93 37.33
C ASN A 831 -48.87 -12.62 38.51
N LEU A 832 -48.21 -11.83 39.37
CA LEU A 832 -47.45 -12.30 40.52
C LEU A 832 -48.16 -12.11 41.87
N SER A 833 -49.40 -11.62 41.90
CA SER A 833 -50.15 -11.32 43.14
C SER A 833 -50.36 -12.51 44.09
N GLY A 834 -50.09 -13.75 43.63
CA GLY A 834 -50.09 -14.95 44.46
C GLY A 834 -48.79 -15.19 45.25
N LEU A 835 -47.71 -14.46 44.94
CA LEU A 835 -46.43 -14.52 45.64
C LEU A 835 -46.45 -13.59 46.87
N ARG A 836 -45.72 -13.98 47.92
CA ARG A 836 -45.58 -13.12 49.11
C ARG A 836 -44.60 -11.99 48.81
N ARG A 837 -44.68 -10.90 49.58
CA ARG A 837 -43.67 -9.84 49.49
C ARG A 837 -42.27 -10.41 49.71
N GLY A 838 -41.36 -10.21 48.76
CA GLY A 838 -40.03 -10.81 48.81
C GLY A 838 -39.26 -10.70 47.50
N VAL A 839 -38.03 -11.20 47.54
CA VAL A 839 -37.12 -11.24 46.39
C VAL A 839 -37.17 -12.63 45.76
N TYR A 840 -37.34 -12.67 44.44
CA TYR A 840 -37.45 -13.91 43.66
C TYR A 840 -36.49 -13.88 42.48
N LEU A 841 -36.17 -15.07 41.94
CA LEU A 841 -35.42 -15.22 40.70
C LEU A 841 -36.36 -15.70 39.60
N VAL A 842 -36.24 -15.15 38.40
CA VAL A 842 -37.00 -15.55 37.22
C VAL A 842 -36.03 -16.01 36.15
N SER A 843 -36.34 -17.12 35.47
CA SER A 843 -35.58 -17.57 34.32
C SER A 843 -36.43 -18.28 33.28
N ASP A 844 -36.12 -18.10 32.01
CA ASP A 844 -36.64 -18.87 30.88
C ASP A 844 -35.65 -19.91 30.33
N GLY A 845 -34.45 -20.00 30.93
CA GLY A 845 -33.33 -20.84 30.49
C GLY A 845 -32.13 -20.03 30.03
N SER A 846 -32.35 -18.93 29.31
CA SER A 846 -31.31 -18.04 28.76
C SER A 846 -31.17 -16.75 29.57
N ILE A 847 -32.30 -16.13 29.94
CA ILE A 847 -32.35 -14.93 30.78
C ILE A 847 -32.54 -15.35 32.23
N ARG A 848 -31.79 -14.72 33.15
CA ARG A 848 -31.97 -14.84 34.60
C ARG A 848 -32.07 -13.46 35.23
N LYS A 849 -33.20 -13.13 35.85
CA LYS A 849 -33.46 -11.82 36.47
C LYS A 849 -33.90 -11.98 37.91
N ARG A 850 -33.41 -11.10 38.78
CA ARG A 850 -33.92 -10.92 40.14
C ARG A 850 -35.08 -9.92 40.11
N ILE A 851 -36.21 -10.30 40.66
CA ILE A 851 -37.40 -9.43 40.80
C ILE A 851 -37.75 -9.25 42.27
N VAL A 852 -38.46 -8.16 42.58
CA VAL A 852 -38.95 -7.87 43.93
C VAL A 852 -40.46 -7.72 43.84
N VAL A 853 -41.20 -8.59 44.52
CA VAL A 853 -42.66 -8.50 44.59
C VAL A 853 -42.99 -7.76 45.89
N ASP A 854 -43.79 -6.69 45.80
CA ASP A 854 -43.99 -5.69 46.87
C ASP A 854 -45.29 -5.86 47.68
#